data_AF-A0A5N5K0Z5-F1
#
_entry.id   AF-A0A5N5K0Z5-F1
#
_cell.length_a   1.000
_cell.length_b   1.000
_cell.length_c   1.000
_cell.angle_alpha   90.00
_cell.angle_beta   90.00
_cell.angle_gamma   90.00
#
_symmetry.space_group_name_H-M   'P 1'
#
loop_
_entity.id
_entity.type
_entity.pdbx_description
1 polymer ?
#
loop_
_entity_poly.entity_id
_entity_poly.type
_entity_poly.pdbx_seq_one_letter_code
_entity_poly.pdbx_strand_id
1 'polypeptide(L)'
;MDSYKRFSDENYKHWLQTAESLYILRSHIREFVENETESYHRSLRETLQDEICTSKCSLHKCPPKSKKFPICDKCHKWKDAILDNHKHKGIDIPWNNCQPYLWPTDKWEVAKVYMLRGTKNHHSFDQFDISAILNFMYHCKHFEAFAEGQYLTKVINVRNKVMHSPDFRLSKEEMDDSIKNVQELAKILENHAPGLKTISKQIQKFNRILERCNGQVSQNDSKEERLKLLDREQHALKEKIESLAQCFEEDQDIERKLQEELQGMKNFLDQNKDLLENLGPQLNRLNEIQEKVDKHDQDINKLSNRVDRLENIAPDPVFSSDALKFKNHVFEEARRRNMPEPEFTEECEASGYRGIVNVNGRTFRGSQVCTNKKNAHQEVAKIALEYMKSHPEWKEEPTETTSSISSSTASSSTIYHGIVTVVLNNQEIVSDGCSQEEEATESAYRKLACQFGLTSLEAGNTFRTAVLEHFQRCNFPKPQERSVCQDDKVFCKLQISGPFTFYGKDCSSKKKQAEHLAAKVALQHLSGLLNCKSLANADDNWKGFLKERLDALGLPQPEYDFTLKKVCIGHEIEGSITSEDDNSHISSSVTAVQDLPTADTVSAVECHVTETLDCSHPETPSQAPKVDSTGTIYYGIVTVVLNNQEVVSDGCVQEEEAIESAYRKLACQFGLTSLEGKTAVHEHFHRCNFPLPLGHSVHEGDKIFFKLQLTGDFTFSDKDGSSKKKQAEQQAAKVALQHLSGLLNCSFEAEACKNYKVFLKERLDALHLKNPVYTCKEKRGVSEAVEGPSTSGDNSHSSCTTAISEKVCLQPKDTVSVTETQDASPPDISNKSPKFDDTAINTLLTLFHLKAPSVTVENVSTEMVFSCHVDINLDKFMFQNNNQYTAKKDAIRKTYLLLGNALGISKHKLDENNASMLVKQDFSQKSLTLPKEVFEDNKCSLNDITYSLVYDGKGSTEAEAKQAALQKALDMLTLLFGFKSLPKCSTVEETEAQINTLLRTKGQKDLIYSHKHNLYKCSVELLFKDYTMESKHEKRKKENLNHLSSRILGLLAVEPEPNTASLRNCLDDWFKQKNLKQPVFENTEEAHGSKVTFSVKVSCSNPNWEDSMKVAEEKLVDELRERLKYLTD
;
A
#
# COMPACT_ATOMS: atom_id res chain seq x y z
N MET A 1 37.01 -29.56 17.32
CA MET A 1 38.01 -29.03 16.35
C MET A 1 37.34 -28.29 15.18
N ASP A 2 36.03 -28.06 15.26
CA ASP A 2 35.16 -28.04 14.09
C ASP A 2 35.08 -26.65 13.42
N SER A 3 35.43 -25.59 14.15
CA SER A 3 35.51 -24.19 13.65
C SER A 3 36.30 -24.03 12.34
N TYR A 4 37.31 -24.86 12.11
CA TYR A 4 38.15 -24.77 10.91
C TYR A 4 37.62 -25.58 9.72
N LYS A 5 36.57 -26.41 9.93
CA LYS A 5 36.04 -27.33 8.91
C LYS A 5 35.43 -26.59 7.72
N ARG A 6 34.77 -25.45 7.95
CA ARG A 6 34.18 -24.58 6.92
C ARG A 6 35.22 -23.99 5.95
N PHE A 7 36.49 -23.86 6.35
CA PHE A 7 37.57 -23.40 5.46
C PHE A 7 38.03 -24.44 4.42
N SER A 8 37.42 -25.63 4.40
CA SER A 8 37.55 -26.58 3.28
C SER A 8 36.58 -26.31 2.11
N ASP A 9 35.63 -25.38 2.28
CA ASP A 9 34.83 -24.85 1.18
C ASP A 9 35.58 -23.69 0.51
N GLU A 10 36.10 -23.94 -0.69
CA GLU A 10 36.82 -22.95 -1.49
C GLU A 10 35.99 -21.70 -1.76
N ASN A 11 34.68 -21.84 -2.00
CA ASN A 11 33.80 -20.70 -2.31
C ASN A 11 33.47 -19.88 -1.05
N TYR A 12 33.47 -20.51 0.13
CA TYR A 12 33.42 -19.80 1.41
C TYR A 12 34.73 -19.03 1.68
N LYS A 13 35.89 -19.63 1.37
CA LYS A 13 37.17 -18.92 1.43
C LYS A 13 37.19 -17.71 0.49
N HIS A 14 36.71 -17.84 -0.75
CA HIS A 14 36.59 -16.72 -1.70
C HIS A 14 35.70 -15.59 -1.17
N TRP A 15 34.57 -15.92 -0.54
CA TRP A 15 33.70 -14.93 0.11
C TRP A 15 34.43 -14.18 1.23
N LEU A 16 35.06 -14.91 2.16
CA LEU A 16 35.77 -14.33 3.31
C LEU A 16 37.01 -13.50 2.90
N GLN A 17 37.75 -13.95 1.88
CA GLN A 17 38.88 -13.19 1.30
C GLN A 17 38.41 -11.88 0.66
N THR A 18 37.23 -11.89 0.03
CA THR A 18 36.62 -10.68 -0.53
C THR A 18 36.13 -9.73 0.57
N ALA A 19 35.48 -10.26 1.62
CA ALA A 19 35.03 -9.49 2.77
C ALA A 19 36.19 -8.80 3.53
N GLU A 20 37.27 -9.53 3.85
CA GLU A 20 38.45 -8.94 4.50
C GLU A 20 39.13 -7.90 3.58
N SER A 21 39.12 -8.07 2.25
CA SER A 21 39.68 -7.05 1.35
C SER A 21 38.97 -5.69 1.47
N LEU A 22 37.65 -5.70 1.67
CA LEU A 22 36.83 -4.51 1.94
C LEU A 22 37.12 -3.93 3.33
N TYR A 23 37.26 -4.78 4.35
CA TYR A 23 37.63 -4.34 5.70
C TYR A 23 39.03 -3.67 5.72
N ILE A 24 40.02 -4.28 5.07
CA ILE A 24 41.37 -3.71 4.98
C ILE A 24 41.33 -2.37 4.24
N LEU A 25 40.56 -2.24 3.14
CA LEU A 25 40.36 -0.94 2.49
C LEU A 25 39.74 0.09 3.46
N ARG A 26 38.63 -0.26 4.13
CA ARG A 26 37.91 0.60 5.10
C ARG A 26 38.85 1.12 6.19
N SER A 27 39.68 0.25 6.75
CA SER A 27 40.62 0.63 7.82
C SER A 27 41.75 1.55 7.35
N HIS A 28 42.18 1.49 6.08
CA HIS A 28 43.28 2.33 5.56
C HIS A 28 42.81 3.66 4.96
N ILE A 29 41.57 3.78 4.50
CA ILE A 29 41.01 5.08 4.05
C ILE A 29 40.52 5.95 5.23
N ARG A 30 40.37 5.38 6.44
CA ARG A 30 39.83 6.04 7.64
C ARG A 30 40.36 7.46 7.86
N GLU A 31 41.67 7.62 8.00
CA GLU A 31 42.30 8.89 8.37
C GLU A 31 42.10 9.95 7.27
N PHE A 32 42.27 9.55 6.01
CA PHE A 32 42.01 10.40 4.86
C PHE A 32 40.54 10.85 4.79
N VAL A 33 39.58 9.94 4.97
CA VAL A 33 38.15 10.31 4.97
C VAL A 33 37.79 11.18 6.17
N GLU A 34 38.23 10.86 7.39
CA GLU A 34 37.98 11.70 8.58
C GLU A 34 38.53 13.13 8.41
N ASN A 35 39.71 13.28 7.81
CA ASN A 35 40.35 14.57 7.53
C ASN A 35 39.64 15.35 6.40
N GLU A 36 39.32 14.71 5.28
CA GLU A 36 38.62 15.38 4.16
C GLU A 36 37.16 15.71 4.50
N THR A 37 36.51 14.90 5.35
CA THR A 37 35.16 15.22 5.87
C THR A 37 35.20 16.46 6.76
N GLU A 38 36.25 16.63 7.58
CA GLU A 38 36.48 17.83 8.38
C GLU A 38 36.84 19.04 7.51
N SER A 39 37.64 18.84 6.44
CA SER A 39 38.00 19.86 5.45
C SER A 39 36.76 20.42 4.74
N TYR A 40 35.92 19.52 4.21
CA TYR A 40 34.64 19.84 3.60
C TYR A 40 33.68 20.54 4.56
N HIS A 41 33.54 20.03 5.79
CA HIS A 41 32.68 20.61 6.82
C HIS A 41 33.13 22.01 7.25
N ARG A 42 34.44 22.25 7.34
CA ARG A 42 35.01 23.58 7.57
C ARG A 42 34.67 24.54 6.44
N SER A 43 34.81 24.13 5.18
CA SER A 43 34.44 24.97 4.03
C SER A 43 32.96 25.38 4.04
N LEU A 44 32.05 24.48 4.46
CA LEU A 44 30.64 24.83 4.68
C LEU A 44 30.45 25.83 5.82
N ARG A 45 31.08 25.61 6.99
CA ARG A 45 31.00 26.54 8.14
C ARG A 45 31.48 27.95 7.78
N GLU A 46 32.62 28.04 7.10
CA GLU A 46 33.19 29.30 6.61
C GLU A 46 32.26 30.02 5.62
N THR A 47 31.66 29.27 4.70
CA THR A 47 30.67 29.79 3.72
C THR A 47 29.37 30.27 4.40
N LEU A 48 28.96 29.61 5.49
CA LEU A 48 27.68 29.82 6.18
C LEU A 48 27.81 30.59 7.51
N GLN A 49 28.98 31.17 7.80
CA GLN A 49 29.27 32.01 8.96
C GLN A 49 28.81 31.41 10.31
N ASP A 50 28.96 30.09 10.46
CA ASP A 50 28.50 29.31 11.63
C ASP A 50 27.03 29.59 12.03
N GLU A 51 26.11 29.71 11.06
CA GLU A 51 24.69 29.91 11.33
C GLU A 51 24.02 28.69 12.03
N ILE A 52 24.13 28.65 13.36
CA ILE A 52 23.58 27.57 14.20
C ILE A 52 22.04 27.65 14.31
N CYS A 53 21.40 26.49 14.12
CA CYS A 53 19.97 26.28 14.30
C CYS A 53 19.53 26.39 15.77
N THR A 54 18.85 27.48 16.13
CA THR A 54 18.25 27.68 17.46
C THR A 54 16.98 26.83 17.67
N SER A 55 16.22 26.57 16.61
CA SER A 55 14.90 25.91 16.65
C SER A 55 14.94 24.38 16.83
N LYS A 56 16.13 23.76 16.85
CA LYS A 56 16.33 22.29 16.88
C LYS A 56 15.50 21.51 15.84
N CYS A 57 15.54 21.96 14.59
CA CYS A 57 14.77 21.36 13.48
C CYS A 57 15.12 19.87 13.29
N SER A 58 14.12 19.01 13.24
CA SER A 58 14.25 17.56 13.05
C SER A 58 13.34 17.07 11.93
N LEU A 59 13.86 16.19 11.07
CA LEU A 59 13.12 15.65 9.93
C LEU A 59 12.40 14.34 10.23
N HIS A 60 12.63 13.72 11.40
CA HIS A 60 12.01 12.44 11.77
C HIS A 60 10.48 12.47 11.93
N LYS A 61 9.85 13.66 11.89
CA LYS A 61 8.38 13.83 11.88
C LYS A 61 7.83 14.20 10.49
N CYS A 62 8.64 14.12 9.43
CA CYS A 62 8.23 14.43 8.06
C CYS A 62 7.87 13.15 7.28
N PRO A 63 6.73 13.12 6.55
CA PRO A 63 6.45 12.03 5.61
C PRO A 63 7.55 11.98 4.53
N PRO A 64 8.09 10.80 4.15
CA PRO A 64 9.22 10.69 3.20
C PRO A 64 9.00 11.37 1.84
N LYS A 65 7.75 11.64 1.46
CA LYS A 65 7.35 12.20 0.16
C LYS A 65 6.89 13.68 0.26
N SER A 66 7.08 14.37 1.40
CA SER A 66 6.61 15.75 1.60
C SER A 66 7.50 16.81 0.93
N LYS A 67 6.94 17.58 -0.02
CA LYS A 67 7.67 18.66 -0.72
C LYS A 67 8.03 19.89 0.14
N LYS A 68 7.50 20.00 1.37
CA LYS A 68 7.80 21.09 2.30
C LYS A 68 8.63 20.56 3.46
N PHE A 69 9.84 21.08 3.63
CA PHE A 69 10.73 20.76 4.74
C PHE A 69 10.43 21.76 5.89
N PRO A 70 9.95 21.30 7.07
CA PRO A 70 9.68 22.17 8.22
C PRO A 70 10.98 22.47 8.99
N ILE A 71 11.90 23.17 8.33
CA ILE A 71 13.19 23.60 8.86
C ILE A 71 13.28 25.12 8.85
N CYS A 72 14.00 25.71 9.80
CA CYS A 72 14.21 27.17 9.83
C CYS A 72 15.21 27.62 8.76
N ASP A 73 15.23 28.91 8.46
CA ASP A 73 15.97 29.51 7.33
C ASP A 73 17.47 29.18 7.38
N LYS A 74 18.05 29.12 8.58
CA LYS A 74 19.44 28.68 8.81
C LYS A 74 19.68 27.26 8.31
N CYS A 75 18.82 26.32 8.70
CA CYS A 75 18.86 24.95 8.20
C CYS A 75 18.58 24.88 6.69
N HIS A 76 17.79 25.81 6.14
CA HIS A 76 17.59 25.90 4.69
C HIS A 76 18.88 26.28 3.97
N LYS A 77 19.62 27.30 4.43
CA LYS A 77 20.95 27.65 3.89
C LYS A 77 21.94 26.48 3.95
N TRP A 78 21.99 25.78 5.08
CA TRP A 78 22.80 24.56 5.23
C TRP A 78 22.40 23.48 4.22
N LYS A 79 21.10 23.19 4.11
CA LYS A 79 20.55 22.23 3.15
C LYS A 79 20.91 22.58 1.71
N ASP A 80 20.85 23.86 1.34
CA ASP A 80 21.14 24.33 -0.02
C ASP A 80 22.64 24.26 -0.35
N ALA A 81 23.53 24.68 0.57
CA ALA A 81 24.98 24.56 0.40
C ALA A 81 25.46 23.10 0.34
N ILE A 82 24.77 22.20 1.05
CA ILE A 82 24.93 20.75 0.92
C ILE A 82 24.44 20.27 -0.45
N LEU A 83 23.25 20.69 -0.89
CA LEU A 83 22.69 20.31 -2.20
C LEU A 83 23.57 20.76 -3.38
N ASP A 84 24.19 21.93 -3.30
CA ASP A 84 25.10 22.40 -4.34
C ASP A 84 26.43 21.63 -4.38
N ASN A 85 26.80 20.95 -3.30
CA ASN A 85 27.92 20.01 -3.27
C ASN A 85 27.53 18.56 -3.65
N HIS A 86 26.27 18.29 -3.95
CA HIS A 86 25.81 17.00 -4.49
C HIS A 86 26.05 16.90 -6.01
N LYS A 87 26.70 15.82 -6.47
CA LYS A 87 27.00 15.60 -7.91
C LYS A 87 25.76 15.42 -8.78
N HIS A 88 24.64 14.97 -8.20
CA HIS A 88 23.42 14.69 -8.93
C HIS A 88 22.24 15.50 -8.38
N LYS A 89 21.72 16.46 -9.16
CA LYS A 89 20.53 17.23 -8.77
C LYS A 89 19.25 16.47 -9.15
N GLY A 90 18.38 16.22 -8.18
CA GLY A 90 17.07 15.56 -8.38
C GLY A 90 16.99 14.06 -8.11
N ILE A 91 17.94 13.50 -7.33
CA ILE A 91 17.80 12.16 -6.72
C ILE A 91 16.97 12.26 -5.43
N ASP A 92 16.34 11.15 -4.99
CA ASP A 92 15.76 11.04 -3.65
C ASP A 92 16.87 11.01 -2.60
N ILE A 93 17.17 12.17 -2.01
CA ILE A 93 18.22 12.33 -1.00
C ILE A 93 17.66 11.91 0.36
N PRO A 94 18.33 11.01 1.12
CA PRO A 94 17.81 10.46 2.36
C PRO A 94 17.97 11.42 3.55
N TRP A 95 17.31 12.57 3.47
CA TRP A 95 17.31 13.60 4.52
C TRP A 95 16.84 13.10 5.89
N ASN A 96 16.08 11.99 5.93
CA ASN A 96 15.65 11.34 7.17
C ASN A 96 16.80 10.69 7.96
N ASN A 97 17.97 10.48 7.34
CA ASN A 97 19.21 10.14 8.06
C ASN A 97 19.66 11.30 8.98
N CYS A 98 19.34 12.54 8.62
CA CYS A 98 20.00 13.72 9.16
C CYS A 98 19.18 14.45 10.24
N GLN A 99 19.90 15.15 11.11
CA GLN A 99 19.37 16.06 12.12
C GLN A 99 19.84 17.48 11.78
N PRO A 100 19.03 18.31 11.09
CA PRO A 100 19.44 19.63 10.58
C PRO A 100 20.02 20.61 11.59
N TYR A 101 19.79 20.40 12.89
CA TYR A 101 20.36 21.22 13.95
C TYR A 101 21.81 20.86 14.33
N LEU A 102 22.30 19.68 13.91
CA LEU A 102 23.67 19.22 14.15
C LEU A 102 24.62 19.55 12.99
N TRP A 103 24.13 19.86 11.79
CA TRP A 103 24.96 20.22 10.62
C TRP A 103 26.06 21.27 10.89
N PRO A 104 25.89 22.30 11.75
CA PRO A 104 26.99 23.22 12.06
C PRO A 104 28.10 22.61 12.94
N THR A 105 27.79 21.58 13.73
CA THR A 105 28.66 21.04 14.79
C THR A 105 29.20 19.65 14.52
N ASP A 106 28.52 18.87 13.67
CA ASP A 106 28.82 17.48 13.37
C ASP A 106 28.98 17.31 11.85
N LYS A 107 30.20 16.94 11.44
CA LYS A 107 30.56 16.70 10.03
C LYS A 107 29.95 15.42 9.47
N TRP A 108 29.68 14.41 10.31
CA TRP A 108 29.07 13.15 9.90
C TRP A 108 27.57 13.32 9.65
N GLU A 109 26.89 14.19 10.40
CA GLU A 109 25.51 14.63 10.10
C GLU A 109 25.36 15.32 8.74
N VAL A 110 26.41 16.01 8.27
CA VAL A 110 26.50 16.52 6.90
C VAL A 110 26.79 15.39 5.91
N ALA A 111 27.68 14.45 6.22
CA ALA A 111 28.03 13.34 5.34
C ALA A 111 26.84 12.40 5.02
N LYS A 112 25.95 12.16 6.01
CA LYS A 112 24.76 11.29 5.92
C LYS A 112 23.83 11.54 4.72
N VAL A 113 23.77 12.77 4.19
CA VAL A 113 22.94 13.11 3.02
C VAL A 113 23.43 12.48 1.71
N TYR A 114 24.71 12.10 1.66
CA TYR A 114 25.37 11.48 0.50
C TYR A 114 25.45 9.96 0.61
N MET A 115 24.98 9.40 1.72
CA MET A 115 25.01 7.97 2.01
C MET A 115 23.68 7.33 1.60
N LEU A 116 23.61 6.00 1.66
CA LEU A 116 22.33 5.29 1.56
C LEU A 116 21.47 5.54 2.82
N ARG A 117 20.21 5.11 2.79
CA ARG A 117 19.31 5.18 3.96
C ARG A 117 19.88 4.41 5.16
N GLY A 118 19.50 4.83 6.34
CA GLY A 118 19.67 4.09 7.59
C GLY A 118 20.82 4.49 8.48
N THR A 119 21.71 5.35 8.00
CA THR A 119 22.85 5.88 8.78
C THR A 119 22.42 6.90 9.86
N LYS A 120 21.14 6.92 10.22
CA LYS A 120 20.47 7.89 11.08
C LYS A 120 21.13 8.08 12.45
N ASN A 121 21.53 6.99 13.10
CA ASN A 121 22.04 7.00 14.47
C ASN A 121 23.58 7.08 14.55
N HIS A 122 24.28 7.32 13.42
CA HIS A 122 25.74 7.22 13.33
C HIS A 122 26.42 8.60 13.41
N HIS A 123 27.53 8.72 14.13
CA HIS A 123 28.24 9.98 14.37
C HIS A 123 29.77 9.86 14.28
N SER A 124 30.30 8.71 13.87
CA SER A 124 31.74 8.49 13.63
C SER A 124 32.00 7.44 12.54
N PHE A 125 33.17 7.50 11.89
CA PHE A 125 33.60 6.58 10.83
C PHE A 125 33.37 5.09 11.16
N ASP A 126 33.60 4.70 12.42
CA ASP A 126 33.44 3.34 12.95
C ASP A 126 32.03 2.75 12.77
N GLN A 127 31.01 3.60 12.73
CA GLN A 127 29.61 3.22 12.62
C GLN A 127 29.12 3.14 11.16
N PHE A 128 29.85 3.74 10.21
CA PHE A 128 29.52 3.66 8.78
C PHE A 128 30.26 2.50 8.11
N ASP A 129 29.52 1.61 7.44
CA ASP A 129 30.11 0.55 6.64
C ASP A 129 30.88 1.10 5.43
N ILE A 130 31.65 0.23 4.75
CA ILE A 130 32.42 0.65 3.56
C ILE A 130 31.51 1.16 2.42
N SER A 131 30.28 0.66 2.29
CA SER A 131 29.34 1.14 1.28
C SER A 131 28.89 2.58 1.55
N ALA A 132 28.50 2.91 2.78
CA ALA A 132 28.13 4.26 3.17
C ALA A 132 29.29 5.26 2.94
N ILE A 133 30.51 4.90 3.34
CA ILE A 133 31.71 5.72 3.09
C ILE A 133 31.96 5.94 1.59
N LEU A 134 31.91 4.88 0.78
CA LEU A 134 32.14 4.99 -0.67
C LEU A 134 31.01 5.74 -1.39
N ASN A 135 29.75 5.60 -0.97
CA ASN A 135 28.62 6.37 -1.51
C ASN A 135 28.77 7.86 -1.18
N PHE A 136 29.24 8.21 0.02
CA PHE A 136 29.57 9.60 0.37
C PHE A 136 30.65 10.19 -0.55
N MET A 137 31.77 9.47 -0.72
CA MET A 137 32.83 9.87 -1.66
C MET A 137 32.32 9.95 -3.12
N TYR A 138 31.39 9.07 -3.49
CA TYR A 138 30.81 9.04 -4.83
C TYR A 138 29.89 10.24 -5.07
N HIS A 139 28.96 10.56 -4.16
CA HIS A 139 27.95 11.60 -4.37
C HIS A 139 28.39 13.03 -3.98
N CYS A 140 29.36 13.21 -3.09
CA CYS A 140 29.89 14.52 -2.70
C CYS A 140 30.97 15.01 -3.67
N LYS A 141 30.84 16.25 -4.18
CA LYS A 141 31.81 16.88 -5.09
C LYS A 141 33.20 17.06 -4.51
N HIS A 142 33.31 17.24 -3.18
CA HIS A 142 34.61 17.39 -2.50
C HIS A 142 35.58 16.24 -2.83
N PHE A 143 35.07 15.02 -2.94
CA PHE A 143 35.89 13.84 -3.20
C PHE A 143 36.21 13.58 -4.69
N GLU A 144 35.64 14.37 -5.61
CA GLU A 144 35.86 14.24 -7.07
C GLU A 144 37.32 14.50 -7.48
N ALA A 145 38.05 15.29 -6.69
CA ALA A 145 39.47 15.56 -6.90
C ALA A 145 40.41 14.38 -6.55
N PHE A 146 39.92 13.35 -5.82
CA PHE A 146 40.75 12.25 -5.31
C PHE A 146 40.49 10.90 -5.98
N ALA A 147 39.29 10.66 -6.50
CA ALA A 147 38.96 9.42 -7.22
C ALA A 147 37.80 9.61 -8.21
N GLU A 148 37.96 9.09 -9.43
CA GLU A 148 36.86 9.02 -10.39
C GLU A 148 35.74 8.09 -9.89
N GLY A 149 34.48 8.50 -10.08
CA GLY A 149 33.32 7.78 -9.55
C GLY A 149 33.24 6.30 -9.96
N GLN A 150 33.74 5.95 -11.14
CA GLN A 150 33.71 4.56 -11.64
C GLN A 150 34.44 3.56 -10.73
N TYR A 151 35.53 3.95 -10.07
CA TYR A 151 36.29 3.08 -9.17
C TYR A 151 35.58 2.91 -7.81
N LEU A 152 34.88 3.96 -7.35
CA LEU A 152 34.01 3.89 -6.17
C LEU A 152 32.82 2.96 -6.43
N THR A 153 32.12 3.11 -7.57
CA THR A 153 31.00 2.24 -7.96
C THR A 153 31.41 0.78 -8.09
N LYS A 154 32.58 0.49 -8.67
CA LYS A 154 33.15 -0.88 -8.71
C LYS A 154 33.21 -1.51 -7.33
N VAL A 155 33.78 -0.82 -6.33
CA VAL A 155 33.96 -1.39 -4.98
C VAL A 155 32.65 -1.40 -4.17
N ILE A 156 31.73 -0.47 -4.40
CA ILE A 156 30.34 -0.57 -3.88
C ILE A 156 29.66 -1.85 -4.39
N ASN A 157 29.82 -2.18 -5.68
CA ASN A 157 29.30 -3.41 -6.25
C ASN A 157 29.96 -4.68 -5.65
N VAL A 158 31.25 -4.63 -5.29
CA VAL A 158 31.92 -5.71 -4.54
C VAL A 158 31.28 -5.90 -3.16
N ARG A 159 31.04 -4.83 -2.39
CA ARG A 159 30.31 -4.91 -1.10
C ARG A 159 28.93 -5.54 -1.29
N ASN A 160 28.21 -5.11 -2.33
CA ASN A 160 26.87 -5.63 -2.61
C ASN A 160 26.89 -7.13 -2.95
N LYS A 161 27.86 -7.62 -3.74
CA LYS A 161 28.05 -9.07 -3.97
C LYS A 161 28.29 -9.84 -2.68
N VAL A 162 29.22 -9.38 -1.85
CA VAL A 162 29.56 -10.03 -0.56
C VAL A 162 28.34 -10.09 0.36
N MET A 163 27.65 -8.96 0.54
CA MET A 163 26.55 -8.87 1.51
C MET A 163 25.27 -9.55 1.04
N HIS A 164 25.01 -9.62 -0.27
CA HIS A 164 23.84 -10.29 -0.84
C HIS A 164 24.08 -11.77 -1.27
N SER A 165 25.24 -12.35 -0.96
CA SER A 165 25.45 -13.81 -1.07
C SER A 165 24.68 -14.53 0.05
N PRO A 166 23.67 -15.37 -0.24
CA PRO A 166 22.80 -15.96 0.78
C PRO A 166 23.45 -17.16 1.50
N ASP A 167 24.31 -17.91 0.82
CA ASP A 167 25.01 -19.10 1.33
C ASP A 167 26.50 -18.85 1.65
N PHE A 168 26.92 -17.58 1.67
CA PHE A 168 28.29 -17.14 1.90
C PHE A 168 29.31 -17.66 0.90
N ARG A 169 28.91 -17.87 -0.35
CA ARG A 169 29.80 -18.29 -1.44
C ARG A 169 30.04 -17.20 -2.48
N LEU A 170 31.22 -17.24 -3.09
CA LEU A 170 31.59 -16.54 -4.34
C LEU A 170 32.41 -17.49 -5.23
N SER A 171 32.33 -17.29 -6.55
CA SER A 171 33.27 -17.96 -7.47
C SER A 171 34.69 -17.40 -7.30
N LYS A 172 35.69 -18.15 -7.76
CA LYS A 172 37.07 -17.68 -7.76
C LYS A 172 37.25 -16.44 -8.62
N GLU A 173 36.66 -16.43 -9.80
CA GLU A 173 36.68 -15.35 -10.78
C GLU A 173 36.02 -14.08 -10.19
N GLU A 174 34.95 -14.25 -9.42
CA GLU A 174 34.30 -13.14 -8.72
C GLU A 174 35.18 -12.54 -7.63
N MET A 175 35.88 -13.37 -6.85
CA MET A 175 36.83 -12.92 -5.83
C MET A 175 38.06 -12.25 -6.47
N ASP A 176 38.64 -12.85 -7.52
CA ASP A 176 39.82 -12.30 -8.21
C ASP A 176 39.51 -10.92 -8.82
N ASP A 177 38.36 -10.73 -9.48
CA ASP A 177 37.94 -9.40 -9.97
C ASP A 177 37.59 -8.45 -8.81
N SER A 178 36.96 -8.93 -7.74
CA SER A 178 36.62 -8.11 -6.57
C SER A 178 37.87 -7.56 -5.86
N ILE A 179 38.86 -8.41 -5.59
CA ILE A 179 40.13 -8.02 -4.98
C ILE A 179 40.91 -7.09 -5.90
N LYS A 180 40.88 -7.31 -7.22
CA LYS A 180 41.46 -6.41 -8.23
C LYS A 180 40.81 -5.02 -8.20
N ASN A 181 39.47 -4.93 -8.17
CA ASN A 181 38.76 -3.65 -8.08
C ASN A 181 39.08 -2.89 -6.78
N VAL A 182 39.19 -3.60 -5.64
CA VAL A 182 39.64 -3.02 -4.36
C VAL A 182 41.07 -2.47 -4.46
N GLN A 183 42.00 -3.23 -5.05
CA GLN A 183 43.39 -2.78 -5.24
C GLN A 183 43.53 -1.63 -6.23
N GLU A 184 42.69 -1.56 -7.27
CA GLU A 184 42.66 -0.47 -8.24
C GLU A 184 42.25 0.86 -7.58
N LEU A 185 41.17 0.88 -6.80
CA LEU A 185 40.76 2.05 -6.02
C LEU A 185 41.83 2.44 -4.98
N ALA A 186 42.41 1.47 -4.29
CA ALA A 186 43.45 1.74 -3.30
C ALA A 186 44.72 2.37 -3.91
N LYS A 187 45.08 1.98 -5.13
CA LYS A 187 46.21 2.56 -5.89
C LYS A 187 45.95 4.02 -6.30
N ILE A 188 44.70 4.37 -6.61
CA ILE A 188 44.31 5.75 -6.96
C ILE A 188 44.42 6.66 -5.72
N LEU A 189 43.89 6.21 -4.59
CA LEU A 189 43.92 6.93 -3.32
C LEU A 189 45.30 6.91 -2.62
N GLU A 190 46.28 6.13 -3.12
CA GLU A 190 47.60 5.90 -2.51
C GLU A 190 48.40 7.18 -2.21
N ASN A 191 48.23 8.20 -3.06
CA ASN A 191 48.89 9.51 -2.90
C ASN A 191 48.29 10.36 -1.76
N HIS A 192 47.05 10.08 -1.37
CA HIS A 192 46.28 10.82 -0.36
C HIS A 192 46.17 10.04 0.97
N ALA A 193 46.23 8.71 0.92
CA ALA A 193 46.26 7.81 2.07
C ALA A 193 47.46 6.84 1.98
N PRO A 194 48.67 7.26 2.41
CA PRO A 194 49.90 6.48 2.21
C PRO A 194 49.90 5.06 2.78
N GLY A 195 49.04 4.74 3.75
CA GLY A 195 48.87 3.38 4.29
C GLY A 195 48.42 2.36 3.25
N LEU A 196 47.70 2.79 2.21
CA LEU A 196 47.22 1.94 1.11
C LEU A 196 48.35 1.23 0.35
N LYS A 197 49.59 1.77 0.39
CA LYS A 197 50.82 1.12 -0.12
C LYS A 197 51.06 -0.30 0.42
N THR A 198 50.39 -0.67 1.51
CA THR A 198 50.50 -1.99 2.13
C THR A 198 49.31 -2.92 1.86
N ILE A 199 48.21 -2.44 1.24
CA ILE A 199 46.94 -3.16 1.16
C ILE A 199 47.08 -4.55 0.50
N SER A 200 47.71 -4.63 -0.67
CA SER A 200 47.90 -5.90 -1.38
C SER A 200 48.80 -6.88 -0.61
N LYS A 201 49.71 -6.37 0.23
CA LYS A 201 50.54 -7.21 1.12
C LYS A 201 49.72 -7.74 2.30
N GLN A 202 48.79 -6.95 2.83
CA GLN A 202 47.90 -7.38 3.92
C GLN A 202 46.85 -8.39 3.44
N ILE A 203 46.20 -8.15 2.29
CA ILE A 203 45.30 -9.11 1.64
C ILE A 203 46.06 -10.42 1.36
N GLN A 204 47.25 -10.36 0.73
CA GLN A 204 48.05 -11.56 0.52
C GLN A 204 48.48 -12.25 1.83
N LYS A 205 48.71 -11.52 2.93
CA LYS A 205 48.99 -12.13 4.23
C LYS A 205 47.77 -12.88 4.75
N PHE A 206 46.59 -12.27 4.71
CA PHE A 206 45.34 -12.91 5.13
C PHE A 206 45.04 -14.17 4.34
N ASN A 207 45.06 -14.10 3.00
CA ASN A 207 44.82 -15.26 2.15
C ASN A 207 45.81 -16.40 2.48
N ARG A 208 47.10 -16.10 2.67
CA ARG A 208 48.11 -17.10 3.09
C ARG A 208 47.88 -17.68 4.49
N ILE A 209 47.14 -17.02 5.40
CA ILE A 209 46.77 -17.58 6.71
C ILE A 209 45.57 -18.51 6.56
N LEU A 210 44.55 -18.07 5.81
CA LEU A 210 43.34 -18.85 5.53
C LEU A 210 43.65 -20.16 4.81
N GLU A 211 44.50 -20.15 3.78
CA GLU A 211 44.91 -21.38 3.07
C GLU A 211 45.65 -22.39 3.97
N ARG A 212 46.37 -21.92 5.01
CA ARG A 212 47.03 -22.80 5.99
C ARG A 212 46.06 -23.41 7.01
N CYS A 213 44.81 -22.94 7.08
CA CYS A 213 43.80 -23.46 7.98
C CYS A 213 42.99 -24.64 7.41
N ASN A 214 43.30 -25.08 6.18
CA ASN A 214 42.58 -26.14 5.46
C ASN A 214 42.92 -27.56 5.97
N GLY A 215 42.63 -27.83 7.24
CA GLY A 215 42.68 -29.15 7.89
C GLY A 215 44.06 -29.70 8.29
N GLN A 216 45.16 -29.28 7.66
CA GLN A 216 46.51 -29.75 8.01
C GLN A 216 47.18 -28.87 9.07
N VAL A 217 47.30 -29.38 10.30
CA VAL A 217 47.93 -28.67 11.43
C VAL A 217 49.46 -28.63 11.27
N SER A 218 49.95 -27.65 10.50
CA SER A 218 51.36 -27.24 10.58
C SER A 218 51.65 -26.65 11.96
N GLN A 219 52.80 -27.00 12.54
CA GLN A 219 53.23 -26.54 13.88
C GLN A 219 53.74 -25.08 13.90
N ASN A 220 53.93 -24.45 12.74
CA ASN A 220 54.57 -23.13 12.62
C ASN A 220 53.60 -21.93 12.63
N ASP A 221 52.28 -22.16 12.63
CA ASP A 221 51.31 -21.06 12.72
C ASP A 221 51.16 -20.59 14.16
N SER A 222 51.30 -19.28 14.41
CA SER A 222 51.05 -18.75 15.75
C SER A 222 49.57 -18.88 16.11
N LYS A 223 49.29 -19.23 17.37
CA LYS A 223 47.92 -19.29 17.93
C LYS A 223 47.18 -17.95 17.74
N GLU A 224 47.92 -16.85 17.77
CA GLU A 224 47.44 -15.48 17.58
C GLU A 224 46.94 -15.21 16.14
N GLU A 225 47.62 -15.71 15.10
CA GLU A 225 47.17 -15.54 13.71
C GLU A 225 45.88 -16.33 13.41
N ARG A 226 45.70 -17.50 14.04
CA ARG A 226 44.46 -18.28 13.91
C ARG A 226 43.27 -17.67 14.68
N LEU A 227 43.50 -17.08 15.85
CA LEU A 227 42.46 -16.32 16.56
C LEU A 227 42.00 -15.12 15.72
N LYS A 228 42.96 -14.32 15.21
CA LYS A 228 42.66 -13.17 14.33
C LYS A 228 41.88 -13.53 13.07
N LEU A 229 42.06 -14.74 12.52
CA LEU A 229 41.24 -15.22 11.39
C LEU A 229 39.78 -15.42 11.81
N LEU A 230 39.53 -16.06 12.95
CA LEU A 230 38.17 -16.27 13.48
C LEU A 230 37.53 -14.93 13.91
N ASP A 231 38.30 -14.00 14.48
CA ASP A 231 37.82 -12.65 14.80
C ASP A 231 37.35 -11.89 13.54
N ARG A 232 38.03 -12.06 12.40
CA ARG A 232 37.63 -11.49 11.10
C ARG A 232 36.40 -12.13 10.50
N GLU A 233 36.34 -13.45 10.56
CA GLU A 233 35.15 -14.21 10.15
C GLU A 233 33.91 -13.75 10.91
N GLN A 234 33.98 -13.68 12.24
CA GLN A 234 32.88 -13.17 13.07
C GLN A 234 32.54 -11.70 12.75
N HIS A 235 33.53 -10.84 12.47
CA HIS A 235 33.27 -9.46 12.06
C HIS A 235 32.52 -9.35 10.73
N ALA A 236 32.93 -10.11 9.71
CA ALA A 236 32.30 -10.10 8.39
C ALA A 236 30.84 -10.63 8.45
N LEU A 237 30.62 -11.69 9.24
CA LEU A 237 29.28 -12.22 9.49
C LEU A 237 28.41 -11.23 10.28
N LYS A 238 28.98 -10.57 11.29
CA LYS A 238 28.31 -9.52 12.06
C LYS A 238 27.89 -8.34 11.18
N GLU A 239 28.78 -7.82 10.33
CA GLU A 239 28.43 -6.72 9.40
C GLU A 239 27.29 -7.12 8.44
N LYS A 240 27.18 -8.39 8.03
CA LYS A 240 26.01 -8.89 7.27
C LYS A 240 24.74 -8.93 8.12
N ILE A 241 24.79 -9.47 9.35
CA ILE A 241 23.62 -9.52 10.25
C ILE A 241 23.08 -8.11 10.54
N GLU A 242 23.98 -7.15 10.82
CA GLU A 242 23.62 -5.75 11.07
C GLU A 242 23.07 -5.07 9.80
N SER A 243 23.64 -5.35 8.62
CA SER A 243 23.10 -4.85 7.35
C SER A 243 21.72 -5.43 6.99
N LEU A 244 21.42 -6.68 7.39
CA LEU A 244 20.09 -7.28 7.20
C LEU A 244 19.06 -6.69 8.18
N ALA A 245 19.42 -6.52 9.45
CA ALA A 245 18.56 -5.89 10.45
C ALA A 245 18.16 -4.46 10.05
N GLN A 246 19.11 -3.70 9.50
CA GLN A 246 18.87 -2.35 9.00
C GLN A 246 17.88 -2.32 7.81
N CYS A 247 17.89 -3.32 6.92
CA CYS A 247 16.92 -3.40 5.82
C CYS A 247 15.49 -3.61 6.34
N PHE A 248 15.30 -4.50 7.33
CA PHE A 248 13.99 -4.73 7.93
C PHE A 248 13.45 -3.54 8.76
N GLU A 249 14.31 -2.70 9.33
CA GLU A 249 13.89 -1.49 10.03
C GLU A 249 13.40 -0.37 9.09
N GLU A 250 13.59 -0.48 7.76
CA GLU A 250 13.49 0.67 6.83
C GLU A 250 12.72 0.46 5.50
N ASP A 251 12.74 -0.72 4.89
CA ASP A 251 12.06 -0.98 3.60
C ASP A 251 11.06 -2.15 3.71
N GLN A 252 9.77 -1.81 3.85
CA GLN A 252 8.68 -2.80 3.92
C GLN A 252 8.38 -3.47 2.55
N ASP A 253 8.82 -2.87 1.44
CA ASP A 253 8.49 -3.32 0.08
C ASP A 253 9.45 -4.41 -0.49
N ILE A 254 10.48 -4.85 0.26
CA ILE A 254 11.57 -5.75 -0.24
C ILE A 254 11.60 -7.12 0.49
N GLU A 255 10.44 -7.56 0.99
CA GLU A 255 10.28 -8.76 1.84
C GLU A 255 10.95 -10.03 1.25
N ARG A 256 10.63 -10.40 0.00
CA ARG A 256 10.98 -11.72 -0.57
C ARG A 256 12.48 -11.99 -0.68
N LYS A 257 13.26 -11.05 -1.24
CA LYS A 257 14.71 -11.23 -1.42
C LYS A 257 15.45 -11.17 -0.09
N LEU A 258 14.97 -10.34 0.84
CA LEU A 258 15.53 -10.22 2.17
C LEU A 258 15.30 -11.51 2.99
N GLN A 259 14.15 -12.16 2.81
CA GLN A 259 13.82 -13.46 3.40
C GLN A 259 14.69 -14.62 2.84
N GLU A 260 14.99 -14.63 1.55
CA GLU A 260 15.94 -15.59 0.95
C GLU A 260 17.36 -15.45 1.54
N GLU A 261 17.87 -14.23 1.66
CA GLU A 261 19.18 -13.95 2.26
C GLU A 261 19.23 -14.26 3.76
N LEU A 262 18.13 -13.99 4.49
CA LEU A 262 17.99 -14.34 5.90
C LEU A 262 17.97 -15.85 6.12
N GLN A 263 17.21 -16.60 5.32
CA GLN A 263 17.09 -18.05 5.48
C GLN A 263 18.38 -18.77 5.09
N GLY A 264 19.05 -18.32 4.01
CA GLY A 264 20.40 -18.80 3.67
C GLY A 264 21.39 -18.61 4.81
N MET A 265 21.38 -17.43 5.45
CA MET A 265 22.22 -17.14 6.60
C MET A 265 21.90 -18.02 7.81
N LYS A 266 20.62 -18.19 8.16
CA LYS A 266 20.19 -19.08 9.27
C LYS A 266 20.68 -20.52 9.03
N ASN A 267 20.42 -21.05 7.84
CA ASN A 267 20.85 -22.39 7.43
C ASN A 267 22.39 -22.59 7.55
N PHE A 268 23.18 -21.55 7.29
CA PHE A 268 24.64 -21.61 7.43
C PHE A 268 25.11 -21.56 8.90
N LEU A 269 24.48 -20.73 9.73
CA LEU A 269 24.80 -20.63 11.16
C LEU A 269 24.41 -21.90 11.93
N ASP A 270 23.28 -22.52 11.60
CA ASP A 270 22.85 -23.81 12.17
C ASP A 270 23.86 -24.95 11.91
N GLN A 271 24.58 -24.88 10.77
CA GLN A 271 25.66 -25.81 10.42
C GLN A 271 26.99 -25.50 11.13
N ASN A 272 27.15 -24.29 11.69
CA ASN A 272 28.37 -23.76 12.30
C ASN A 272 28.11 -23.26 13.72
N LYS A 273 27.88 -24.20 14.65
CA LYS A 273 27.47 -23.91 16.03
C LYS A 273 28.36 -22.90 16.76
N ASP A 274 29.66 -22.90 16.51
CA ASP A 274 30.59 -21.94 17.12
C ASP A 274 30.38 -20.51 16.62
N LEU A 275 29.90 -20.31 15.39
CA LEU A 275 29.47 -19.01 14.89
C LEU A 275 28.10 -18.63 15.45
N LEU A 276 27.16 -19.58 15.53
CA LEU A 276 25.83 -19.37 16.12
C LEU A 276 25.89 -18.96 17.60
N GLU A 277 26.78 -19.57 18.40
CA GLU A 277 27.00 -19.23 19.80
C GLU A 277 27.59 -17.81 19.96
N ASN A 278 28.56 -17.43 19.13
CA ASN A 278 29.21 -16.10 19.22
C ASN A 278 28.36 -14.95 18.62
N LEU A 279 27.52 -15.24 17.62
CA LEU A 279 26.66 -14.25 16.92
C LEU A 279 25.20 -14.27 17.41
N GLY A 280 24.88 -15.12 18.38
CA GLY A 280 23.55 -15.27 18.97
C GLY A 280 22.88 -13.96 19.38
N PRO A 281 23.54 -13.01 20.06
CA PRO A 281 22.92 -11.73 20.43
C PRO A 281 22.46 -10.89 19.23
N GLN A 282 23.23 -10.89 18.14
CA GLN A 282 22.88 -10.14 16.92
C GLN A 282 21.80 -10.86 16.11
N LEU A 283 21.86 -12.20 16.04
CA LEU A 283 20.82 -13.01 15.40
C LEU A 283 19.48 -12.92 16.15
N ASN A 284 19.50 -12.86 17.48
CA ASN A 284 18.30 -12.66 18.30
C ASN A 284 17.66 -11.30 18.03
N ARG A 285 18.42 -10.20 17.99
CA ARG A 285 17.88 -8.88 17.59
C ARG A 285 17.26 -8.93 16.19
N LEU A 286 17.89 -9.61 15.23
CA LEU A 286 17.36 -9.76 13.88
C LEU A 286 16.06 -10.60 13.85
N ASN A 287 15.97 -11.65 14.67
CA ASN A 287 14.73 -12.42 14.85
C ASN A 287 13.62 -11.57 15.49
N GLU A 288 13.91 -10.79 16.53
CA GLU A 288 12.92 -9.87 17.12
C GLU A 288 12.41 -8.83 16.11
N ILE A 289 13.27 -8.35 15.20
CA ILE A 289 12.88 -7.41 14.15
C ILE A 289 11.98 -8.12 13.13
N GLN A 290 12.35 -9.32 12.68
CA GLN A 290 11.50 -10.14 11.81
C GLN A 290 10.13 -10.42 12.47
N GLU A 291 10.08 -10.84 13.73
CA GLU A 291 8.82 -11.10 14.44
C GLU A 291 7.95 -9.84 14.57
N LYS A 292 8.56 -8.65 14.70
CA LYS A 292 7.84 -7.36 14.69
C LYS A 292 7.29 -7.04 13.30
N VAL A 293 8.04 -7.31 12.22
CA VAL A 293 7.59 -7.18 10.82
C VAL A 293 6.46 -8.17 10.54
N ASP A 294 6.67 -9.48 10.73
CA ASP A 294 5.65 -10.54 10.59
C ASP A 294 4.35 -10.22 11.34
N LYS A 295 4.47 -9.65 12.54
CA LYS A 295 3.32 -9.21 13.35
C LYS A 295 2.67 -7.96 12.78
N HIS A 296 3.42 -6.96 12.34
CA HIS A 296 2.87 -5.79 11.66
C HIS A 296 2.14 -6.19 10.37
N ASP A 297 2.68 -7.10 9.56
CA ASP A 297 2.03 -7.55 8.34
C ASP A 297 0.82 -8.44 8.63
N GLN A 298 0.85 -9.26 9.69
CA GLN A 298 -0.36 -9.90 10.21
C GLN A 298 -1.40 -8.89 10.69
N ASP A 299 -1.01 -7.80 11.36
CA ASP A 299 -1.92 -6.78 11.88
C ASP A 299 -2.45 -5.84 10.78
N ILE A 300 -1.65 -5.55 9.74
CA ILE A 300 -2.08 -4.90 8.49
C ILE A 300 -3.07 -5.81 7.75
N ASN A 301 -2.78 -7.11 7.62
CA ASN A 301 -3.72 -8.06 7.01
C ASN A 301 -5.00 -8.19 7.84
N LYS A 302 -4.94 -8.20 9.18
CA LYS A 302 -6.13 -8.14 10.06
C LYS A 302 -6.88 -6.82 9.91
N LEU A 303 -6.18 -5.69 9.73
CA LEU A 303 -6.79 -4.39 9.52
C LEU A 303 -7.48 -4.31 8.15
N SER A 304 -6.85 -4.76 7.07
CA SER A 304 -7.47 -4.88 5.75
C SER A 304 -8.69 -5.80 5.82
N ASN A 305 -8.53 -7.03 6.32
CA ASN A 305 -9.66 -7.96 6.52
C ASN A 305 -10.74 -7.39 7.45
N ARG A 306 -10.44 -6.43 8.34
CA ARG A 306 -11.43 -5.73 9.17
C ARG A 306 -12.06 -4.53 8.46
N VAL A 307 -11.36 -3.83 7.57
CA VAL A 307 -11.95 -2.84 6.67
C VAL A 307 -12.90 -3.56 5.72
N ASP A 308 -12.43 -4.59 5.02
CA ASP A 308 -13.23 -5.47 4.15
C ASP A 308 -14.46 -6.00 4.90
N ARG A 309 -14.31 -6.45 6.16
CA ARG A 309 -15.44 -6.92 6.99
C ARG A 309 -16.32 -5.80 7.54
N LEU A 310 -15.83 -4.59 7.79
CA LEU A 310 -16.68 -3.47 8.20
C LEU A 310 -17.50 -2.95 7.02
N GLU A 311 -16.95 -2.99 5.80
CA GLU A 311 -17.66 -2.72 4.56
C GLU A 311 -18.73 -3.79 4.25
N ASN A 312 -18.54 -5.04 4.73
CA ASN A 312 -19.48 -6.16 4.51
C ASN A 312 -20.40 -6.51 5.71
N ILE A 313 -20.15 -6.01 6.92
CA ILE A 313 -20.86 -6.41 8.17
C ILE A 313 -21.38 -5.18 8.94
N ALA A 314 -21.78 -4.11 8.22
CA ALA A 314 -22.44 -2.95 8.80
C ALA A 314 -23.99 -2.94 8.70
N PRO A 315 -24.71 -3.91 9.30
CA PRO A 315 -26.08 -3.69 9.75
C PRO A 315 -26.20 -3.85 11.28
N ASP A 316 -25.76 -2.83 12.02
CA ASP A 316 -25.93 -2.75 13.49
C ASP A 316 -27.30 -2.10 13.84
N PRO A 317 -27.90 -2.37 15.03
CA PRO A 317 -29.33 -2.16 15.23
C PRO A 317 -29.79 -0.69 15.39
N VAL A 318 -30.90 -0.37 14.73
CA VAL A 318 -31.83 0.74 15.08
C VAL A 318 -31.17 2.12 15.29
N PHE A 319 -30.43 2.60 14.29
CA PHE A 319 -30.93 3.67 13.42
C PHE A 319 -30.19 3.60 12.07
N SER A 320 -30.93 3.37 10.98
CA SER A 320 -30.35 3.17 9.65
C SER A 320 -29.50 4.38 9.24
N SER A 321 -28.33 4.11 8.65
CA SER A 321 -27.31 5.08 8.25
C SER A 321 -27.66 5.91 7.00
N ASP A 322 -28.94 5.94 6.62
CA ASP A 322 -29.48 6.93 5.69
C ASP A 322 -29.31 8.33 6.33
N ALA A 323 -28.45 9.15 5.72
CA ALA A 323 -27.85 10.30 6.39
C ALA A 323 -28.91 11.23 7.00
N LEU A 324 -28.86 11.44 8.32
CA LEU A 324 -29.88 12.12 9.13
C LEU A 324 -30.38 13.43 8.48
N LYS A 325 -31.54 13.32 7.82
CA LYS A 325 -32.24 14.36 7.06
C LYS A 325 -33.58 14.73 7.68
N PHE A 326 -33.91 14.29 8.90
CA PHE A 326 -35.21 14.62 9.52
C PHE A 326 -35.49 16.13 9.50
N LYS A 327 -34.48 16.98 9.74
CA LYS A 327 -34.59 18.44 9.55
C LYS A 327 -35.04 18.81 8.13
N ASN A 328 -34.39 18.28 7.11
CA ASN A 328 -34.76 18.50 5.70
C ASN A 328 -36.15 17.95 5.38
N HIS A 329 -36.52 16.78 5.93
CA HIS A 329 -37.83 16.18 5.72
C HIS A 329 -38.95 16.98 6.40
N VAL A 330 -38.70 17.67 7.52
CA VAL A 330 -39.66 18.61 8.11
C VAL A 330 -39.83 19.84 7.20
N PHE A 331 -38.76 20.37 6.61
CA PHE A 331 -38.86 21.41 5.56
C PHE A 331 -39.63 20.92 4.33
N GLU A 332 -39.36 19.73 3.83
CA GLU A 332 -40.04 19.12 2.68
C GLU A 332 -41.52 18.84 2.97
N GLU A 333 -41.85 18.32 4.15
CA GLU A 333 -43.22 17.97 4.56
C GLU A 333 -44.07 19.22 4.86
N ALA A 334 -43.50 20.25 5.48
CA ALA A 334 -44.17 21.55 5.65
C ALA A 334 -44.46 22.19 4.29
N ARG A 335 -43.47 22.20 3.37
CA ARG A 335 -43.62 22.70 2.00
C ARG A 335 -44.64 21.89 1.20
N ARG A 336 -44.70 20.55 1.37
CA ARG A 336 -45.70 19.66 0.76
C ARG A 336 -47.13 19.95 1.27
N ARG A 337 -47.27 20.49 2.48
CA ARG A 337 -48.56 20.87 3.09
C ARG A 337 -48.95 22.34 2.85
N ASN A 338 -48.10 23.15 2.21
CA ASN A 338 -48.20 24.61 2.11
C ASN A 338 -48.18 25.33 3.49
N MET A 339 -47.43 24.79 4.45
CA MET A 339 -47.21 25.41 5.76
C MET A 339 -46.06 26.44 5.72
N PRO A 340 -46.03 27.43 6.63
CA PRO A 340 -44.86 28.30 6.85
C PRO A 340 -43.58 27.51 7.10
N GLU A 341 -42.44 28.08 6.69
CA GLU A 341 -41.15 27.38 6.73
C GLU A 341 -40.68 27.09 8.18
N PRO A 342 -40.40 25.83 8.54
CA PRO A 342 -40.04 25.42 9.90
C PRO A 342 -38.86 26.17 10.53
N GLU A 343 -39.11 26.95 11.57
CA GLU A 343 -38.06 27.65 12.31
C GLU A 343 -37.46 26.73 13.38
N PHE A 344 -36.14 26.55 13.36
CA PHE A 344 -35.40 25.71 14.30
C PHE A 344 -34.53 26.57 15.22
N THR A 345 -34.71 26.40 16.52
CA THR A 345 -33.95 27.06 17.59
C THR A 345 -33.43 26.03 18.58
N GLU A 346 -32.57 26.44 19.52
CA GLU A 346 -32.10 25.56 20.58
C GLU A 346 -32.08 26.24 21.95
N GLU A 347 -32.38 25.45 22.98
CA GLU A 347 -32.16 25.83 24.38
C GLU A 347 -30.85 25.19 24.87
N CYS A 348 -30.03 25.99 25.54
CA CYS A 348 -28.80 25.54 26.19
C CYS A 348 -29.13 25.01 27.59
N GLU A 349 -28.99 23.71 27.80
CA GLU A 349 -29.11 23.07 29.11
C GLU A 349 -27.70 22.67 29.62
N ALA A 350 -27.55 22.44 30.93
CA ALA A 350 -26.22 22.22 31.54
C ALA A 350 -25.46 20.98 31.03
N SER A 351 -26.13 20.08 30.29
CA SER A 351 -25.56 18.88 29.66
C SER A 351 -25.49 18.94 28.13
N GLY A 352 -25.90 20.04 27.49
CA GLY A 352 -25.85 20.21 26.03
C GLY A 352 -26.97 21.08 25.46
N TYR A 353 -27.41 20.76 24.25
CA TYR A 353 -28.42 21.52 23.51
C TYR A 353 -29.69 20.68 23.34
N ARG A 354 -30.85 21.28 23.61
CA ARG A 354 -32.14 20.69 23.28
C ARG A 354 -32.74 21.44 22.09
N GLY A 355 -33.14 20.69 21.06
CA GLY A 355 -33.68 21.27 19.85
C GLY A 355 -35.12 21.74 20.07
N ILE A 356 -35.49 22.82 19.41
CA ILE A 356 -36.87 23.28 19.26
C ILE A 356 -37.14 23.47 17.76
N VAL A 357 -38.37 23.17 17.32
CA VAL A 357 -38.84 23.55 16.00
C VAL A 357 -40.28 24.06 16.06
N ASN A 358 -40.54 25.22 15.48
CA ASN A 358 -41.88 25.71 15.22
C ASN A 358 -42.31 25.29 13.81
N VAL A 359 -43.41 24.54 13.69
CA VAL A 359 -44.01 24.15 12.41
C VAL A 359 -45.46 24.59 12.40
N ASN A 360 -45.84 25.41 11.44
CA ASN A 360 -47.22 25.89 11.26
C ASN A 360 -47.84 26.47 12.55
N GLY A 361 -47.08 27.32 13.25
CA GLY A 361 -47.49 27.97 14.51
C GLY A 361 -47.38 27.10 15.76
N ARG A 362 -47.02 25.82 15.63
CA ARG A 362 -46.90 24.88 16.75
C ARG A 362 -45.44 24.51 17.04
N THR A 363 -45.02 24.81 18.27
CA THR A 363 -43.67 24.52 18.77
C THR A 363 -43.56 23.09 19.29
N PHE A 364 -42.58 22.34 18.79
CA PHE A 364 -42.13 21.04 19.28
C PHE A 364 -40.79 21.21 19.98
N ARG A 365 -40.60 20.54 21.12
CA ARG A 365 -39.37 20.59 21.95
C ARG A 365 -38.78 19.20 22.07
N GLY A 366 -37.46 19.08 21.90
CA GLY A 366 -36.75 17.81 21.84
C GLY A 366 -36.85 17.03 23.15
N SER A 367 -36.99 15.71 23.08
CA SER A 367 -37.14 14.85 24.26
C SER A 367 -35.81 14.66 24.99
N GLN A 368 -34.69 14.67 24.26
CA GLN A 368 -33.33 14.44 24.79
C GLN A 368 -32.42 15.66 24.64
N VAL A 369 -31.45 15.80 25.55
CA VAL A 369 -30.37 16.78 25.42
C VAL A 369 -29.25 16.17 24.59
N CYS A 370 -28.87 16.84 23.51
CA CYS A 370 -27.82 16.40 22.60
C CYS A 370 -26.52 17.18 22.82
N THR A 371 -25.37 16.52 22.71
CA THR A 371 -24.04 17.13 22.89
C THR A 371 -23.72 18.26 21.89
N ASN A 372 -24.49 18.39 20.81
CA ASN A 372 -24.34 19.45 19.82
C ASN A 372 -25.69 19.84 19.19
N LYS A 373 -25.80 21.11 18.77
CA LYS A 373 -26.98 21.72 18.14
C LYS A 373 -27.49 20.97 16.90
N LYS A 374 -26.59 20.39 16.10
CA LYS A 374 -26.95 19.66 14.87
C LYS A 374 -27.76 18.40 15.19
N ASN A 375 -27.31 17.61 16.18
CA ASN A 375 -28.04 16.42 16.62
C ASN A 375 -29.35 16.81 17.33
N ALA A 376 -29.32 17.85 18.15
CA ALA A 376 -30.51 18.40 18.83
C ALA A 376 -31.63 18.75 17.84
N HIS A 377 -31.27 19.41 16.72
CA HIS A 377 -32.21 19.74 15.66
C HIS A 377 -32.71 18.52 14.86
N GLN A 378 -31.94 17.44 14.72
CA GLN A 378 -32.41 16.22 14.03
C GLN A 378 -33.37 15.41 14.92
N GLU A 379 -33.15 15.40 16.23
CA GLU A 379 -34.03 14.74 17.20
C GLU A 379 -35.40 15.43 17.27
N VAL A 380 -35.45 16.75 17.44
CA VAL A 380 -36.73 17.47 17.47
C VAL A 380 -37.43 17.47 16.10
N ALA A 381 -36.66 17.47 15.00
CA ALA A 381 -37.23 17.31 13.66
C ALA A 381 -37.91 15.95 13.50
N LYS A 382 -37.34 14.87 14.04
CA LYS A 382 -37.98 13.55 14.02
C LYS A 382 -39.32 13.57 14.74
N ILE A 383 -39.37 14.18 15.93
CA ILE A 383 -40.60 14.33 16.74
C ILE A 383 -41.68 15.13 15.96
N ALA A 384 -41.31 16.27 15.38
CA ALA A 384 -42.23 17.06 14.57
C ALA A 384 -42.74 16.29 13.33
N LEU A 385 -41.86 15.56 12.64
CA LEU A 385 -42.22 14.75 11.48
C LEU A 385 -43.16 13.59 11.83
N GLU A 386 -42.95 12.93 12.97
CA GLU A 386 -43.83 11.87 13.48
C GLU A 386 -45.21 12.44 13.90
N TYR A 387 -45.25 13.65 14.47
CA TYR A 387 -46.51 14.34 14.74
C TYR A 387 -47.26 14.71 13.46
N MET A 388 -46.57 15.29 12.47
CA MET A 388 -47.17 15.61 11.16
C MET A 388 -47.70 14.33 10.48
N LYS A 389 -46.93 13.24 10.46
CA LYS A 389 -47.35 11.97 9.84
C LYS A 389 -48.57 11.34 10.51
N SER A 390 -48.69 11.44 11.84
CA SER A 390 -49.86 10.95 12.58
C SER A 390 -51.09 11.85 12.45
N HIS A 391 -50.93 13.11 12.03
CA HIS A 391 -52.02 14.08 11.85
C HIS A 391 -52.04 14.60 10.39
N PRO A 392 -52.47 13.78 9.41
CA PRO A 392 -52.42 14.13 7.99
C PRO A 392 -53.37 15.28 7.59
N GLU A 393 -54.50 15.43 8.29
CA GLU A 393 -55.52 16.45 8.01
C GLU A 393 -55.21 17.84 8.59
N TRP A 394 -54.06 18.01 9.28
CA TRP A 394 -53.66 19.29 9.84
C TRP A 394 -53.34 20.31 8.73
N LYS A 395 -54.32 21.15 8.39
CA LYS A 395 -54.23 22.34 7.54
C LYS A 395 -55.17 23.44 8.05
N GLU A 396 -54.65 24.67 8.06
CA GLU A 396 -55.34 25.96 8.31
C GLU A 396 -56.00 26.19 9.69
N GLU A 397 -55.47 27.18 10.42
CA GLU A 397 -56.27 28.25 11.05
C GLU A 397 -55.55 29.60 10.77
N PRO A 398 -56.25 30.75 10.67
CA PRO A 398 -55.65 32.02 10.19
C PRO A 398 -55.50 33.13 11.26
N THR A 399 -54.39 33.89 11.19
CA THR A 399 -54.26 35.36 11.49
C THR A 399 -52.80 35.78 11.20
N GLU A 400 -52.53 36.78 10.35
CA GLU A 400 -52.29 38.22 10.69
C GLU A 400 -51.12 38.44 11.68
N THR A 401 -50.01 39.13 11.36
CA THR A 401 -49.54 39.89 10.16
C THR A 401 -47.97 39.78 10.10
N THR A 402 -47.14 40.40 9.24
CA THR A 402 -47.16 41.73 8.58
C THR A 402 -46.11 41.85 7.43
N SER A 403 -45.94 43.07 6.88
CA SER A 403 -44.86 43.62 6.03
C SER A 403 -43.44 43.00 6.10
N SER A 404 -42.63 42.98 5.03
CA SER A 404 -42.84 43.41 3.63
C SER A 404 -41.67 43.02 2.68
N ILE A 405 -42.00 42.70 1.41
CA ILE A 405 -41.34 43.07 0.12
C ILE A 405 -39.80 43.17 0.06
N SER A 406 -39.04 42.59 -0.89
CA SER A 406 -39.24 41.53 -1.91
C SER A 406 -37.90 41.25 -2.61
N SER A 407 -37.49 39.98 -2.80
CA SER A 407 -36.62 39.57 -3.92
C SER A 407 -36.75 38.06 -4.18
N SER A 408 -36.60 37.62 -5.43
CA SER A 408 -37.08 36.32 -5.91
C SER A 408 -35.97 35.33 -6.29
N THR A 409 -36.06 34.09 -5.80
CA THR A 409 -35.47 32.91 -6.45
C THR A 409 -36.24 31.64 -6.11
N ALA A 410 -36.86 31.00 -7.10
CA ALA A 410 -37.57 29.72 -6.93
C ALA A 410 -36.64 28.53 -7.21
N SER A 411 -36.41 27.67 -6.21
CA SER A 411 -35.50 26.53 -6.28
C SER A 411 -36.22 25.21 -6.63
N SER A 412 -36.45 24.96 -7.92
CA SER A 412 -37.02 23.68 -8.37
C SER A 412 -36.01 22.53 -8.27
N SER A 413 -36.41 21.42 -7.63
CA SER A 413 -35.64 20.17 -7.65
C SER A 413 -35.46 19.69 -9.09
N THR A 414 -34.22 19.37 -9.44
CA THR A 414 -33.80 19.18 -10.84
C THR A 414 -33.24 17.78 -11.06
N ILE A 415 -33.83 17.06 -12.02
CA ILE A 415 -33.38 15.73 -12.44
C ILE A 415 -32.61 15.87 -13.75
N TYR A 416 -31.41 15.31 -13.78
CA TYR A 416 -30.49 15.33 -14.91
C TYR A 416 -30.51 13.96 -15.62
N HIS A 417 -30.86 13.97 -16.90
CA HIS A 417 -30.71 12.83 -17.79
C HIS A 417 -29.54 13.11 -18.74
N GLY A 418 -28.47 12.33 -18.59
CA GLY A 418 -27.16 12.64 -19.18
C GLY A 418 -27.06 12.25 -20.64
N ILE A 419 -26.34 13.06 -21.41
CA ILE A 419 -26.12 12.91 -22.84
C ILE A 419 -24.62 13.00 -23.10
N VAL A 420 -24.10 12.16 -24.00
CA VAL A 420 -22.75 12.32 -24.55
C VAL A 420 -22.80 12.21 -26.07
N THR A 421 -22.13 13.10 -26.77
CA THR A 421 -21.99 13.09 -28.23
C THR A 421 -20.53 12.87 -28.60
N VAL A 422 -20.28 11.83 -29.39
CA VAL A 422 -18.97 11.44 -29.90
C VAL A 422 -18.95 11.71 -31.40
N VAL A 423 -18.04 12.55 -31.88
CA VAL A 423 -17.89 12.82 -33.31
C VAL A 423 -16.88 11.85 -33.91
N LEU A 424 -17.30 11.06 -34.90
CA LEU A 424 -16.40 10.20 -35.67
C LEU A 424 -15.98 10.92 -36.95
N ASN A 425 -14.68 10.94 -37.23
CA ASN A 425 -14.10 11.57 -38.42
C ASN A 425 -13.55 10.50 -39.37
N ASN A 426 -14.32 10.15 -40.39
CA ASN A 426 -13.91 9.28 -41.51
C ASN A 426 -13.38 7.89 -41.11
N GLN A 427 -14.06 7.22 -40.18
CA GLN A 427 -13.71 5.84 -39.81
C GLN A 427 -14.08 4.90 -40.98
N GLU A 428 -13.08 4.30 -41.63
CA GLU A 428 -13.28 3.45 -42.81
C GLU A 428 -13.35 1.96 -42.43
N ILE A 429 -14.34 1.24 -42.97
CA ILE A 429 -14.45 -0.22 -42.89
C ILE A 429 -14.45 -0.78 -44.31
N VAL A 430 -13.52 -1.68 -44.62
CA VAL A 430 -13.34 -2.26 -45.96
C VAL A 430 -13.85 -3.70 -45.99
N SER A 431 -14.60 -4.06 -47.04
CA SER A 431 -14.99 -5.43 -47.35
C SER A 431 -13.79 -6.37 -47.53
N ASP A 432 -14.06 -7.64 -47.70
CA ASP A 432 -13.13 -8.54 -48.38
C ASP A 432 -13.21 -8.31 -49.90
N GLY A 433 -12.21 -8.77 -50.67
CA GLY A 433 -12.19 -8.61 -52.12
C GLY A 433 -13.12 -9.60 -52.79
N CYS A 434 -14.27 -9.12 -53.26
CA CYS A 434 -15.39 -9.94 -53.74
C CYS A 434 -15.55 -9.90 -55.27
N SER A 435 -16.41 -10.78 -55.77
CA SER A 435 -16.66 -10.97 -57.22
C SER A 435 -17.70 -10.02 -57.80
N GLN A 436 -18.57 -9.45 -56.96
CA GLN A 436 -19.66 -8.53 -57.30
C GLN A 436 -19.75 -7.40 -56.27
N GLU A 437 -20.36 -6.27 -56.64
CA GLU A 437 -20.46 -5.07 -55.79
C GLU A 437 -21.42 -5.24 -54.61
N GLU A 438 -22.49 -6.01 -54.78
CA GLU A 438 -23.43 -6.39 -53.73
C GLU A 438 -22.77 -7.32 -52.70
N GLU A 439 -21.96 -8.27 -53.16
CA GLU A 439 -21.20 -9.20 -52.32
C GLU A 439 -20.15 -8.45 -51.47
N ALA A 440 -19.42 -7.51 -52.10
CA ALA A 440 -18.48 -6.63 -51.41
C ALA A 440 -19.20 -5.76 -50.37
N THR A 441 -20.33 -5.16 -50.73
CA THR A 441 -21.12 -4.30 -49.86
C THR A 441 -21.65 -5.06 -48.64
N GLU A 442 -22.22 -6.25 -48.85
CA GLU A 442 -22.70 -7.10 -47.75
C GLU A 442 -21.55 -7.62 -46.86
N SER A 443 -20.36 -7.88 -47.40
CA SER A 443 -19.16 -8.17 -46.61
C SER A 443 -18.76 -6.98 -45.71
N ALA A 444 -18.74 -5.75 -46.24
CA ALA A 444 -18.43 -4.57 -45.44
C ALA A 444 -19.48 -4.32 -44.35
N TYR A 445 -20.77 -4.47 -44.67
CA TYR A 445 -21.85 -4.33 -43.69
C TYR A 445 -21.85 -5.44 -42.64
N ARG A 446 -21.44 -6.67 -42.98
CA ARG A 446 -21.22 -7.74 -41.99
C ARG A 446 -20.09 -7.40 -41.03
N LYS A 447 -18.96 -6.88 -41.52
CA LYS A 447 -17.85 -6.40 -40.67
C LYS A 447 -18.30 -5.28 -39.73
N LEU A 448 -19.10 -4.33 -40.23
CA LEU A 448 -19.70 -3.25 -39.43
C LEU A 448 -20.71 -3.78 -38.38
N ALA A 449 -21.59 -4.71 -38.76
CA ALA A 449 -22.56 -5.32 -37.84
C ALA A 449 -21.87 -5.97 -36.63
N CYS A 450 -20.75 -6.66 -36.84
CA CYS A 450 -19.93 -7.22 -35.75
C CYS A 450 -19.38 -6.15 -34.80
N GLN A 451 -19.03 -4.95 -35.26
CA GLN A 451 -18.54 -3.85 -34.39
C GLN A 451 -19.62 -3.29 -33.45
N PHE A 452 -20.90 -3.48 -33.80
CA PHE A 452 -22.07 -3.08 -32.99
C PHE A 452 -22.76 -4.28 -32.30
N GLY A 453 -22.19 -5.48 -32.36
CA GLY A 453 -22.74 -6.70 -31.75
C GLY A 453 -23.99 -7.27 -32.45
N LEU A 454 -24.26 -6.89 -33.69
CA LEU A 454 -25.44 -7.27 -34.48
C LEU A 454 -25.21 -8.59 -35.22
N THR A 455 -24.96 -9.67 -34.46
CA THR A 455 -24.53 -10.98 -35.00
C THR A 455 -25.66 -11.96 -35.31
N SER A 456 -26.91 -11.63 -34.99
CA SER A 456 -28.10 -12.45 -35.28
C SER A 456 -28.99 -11.74 -36.29
N LEU A 457 -29.40 -12.43 -37.36
CA LEU A 457 -30.35 -11.93 -38.34
C LEU A 457 -31.63 -12.78 -38.32
N GLU A 458 -32.75 -12.12 -38.54
CA GLU A 458 -34.03 -12.77 -38.83
C GLU A 458 -34.04 -13.29 -40.27
N ALA A 459 -34.75 -14.39 -40.51
CA ALA A 459 -34.66 -15.16 -41.75
C ALA A 459 -35.21 -14.38 -42.96
N GLY A 460 -34.32 -13.80 -43.76
CA GLY A 460 -34.63 -13.06 -44.99
C GLY A 460 -33.96 -11.68 -45.07
N ASN A 461 -33.45 -11.14 -43.95
CA ASN A 461 -32.76 -9.86 -43.93
C ASN A 461 -31.28 -9.96 -44.36
N THR A 462 -30.68 -8.81 -44.68
CA THR A 462 -29.25 -8.64 -44.97
C THR A 462 -28.56 -7.85 -43.86
N PHE A 463 -27.23 -8.00 -43.73
CA PHE A 463 -26.43 -7.22 -42.78
C PHE A 463 -26.51 -5.73 -43.10
N ARG A 464 -26.59 -5.35 -44.39
CA ARG A 464 -26.87 -3.98 -44.82
C ARG A 464 -28.18 -3.42 -44.25
N THR A 465 -29.28 -4.16 -44.36
CA THR A 465 -30.58 -3.75 -43.79
C THR A 465 -30.50 -3.62 -42.27
N ALA A 466 -30.02 -4.66 -41.56
CA ALA A 466 -29.96 -4.68 -40.10
C ALA A 466 -29.10 -3.55 -39.51
N VAL A 467 -27.99 -3.19 -40.16
CA VAL A 467 -27.16 -2.05 -39.74
C VAL A 467 -27.85 -0.71 -40.03
N LEU A 468 -28.47 -0.54 -41.21
CA LEU A 468 -29.16 0.71 -41.55
C LEU A 468 -30.39 0.95 -40.67
N GLU A 469 -31.12 -0.10 -40.29
CA GLU A 469 -32.20 -0.04 -39.30
C GLU A 469 -31.70 0.29 -37.90
N HIS A 470 -30.60 -0.31 -37.45
CA HIS A 470 -29.98 0.02 -36.17
C HIS A 470 -29.57 1.50 -36.12
N PHE A 471 -28.88 1.97 -37.16
CA PHE A 471 -28.44 3.36 -37.27
C PHE A 471 -29.64 4.31 -37.31
N GLN A 472 -30.69 3.99 -38.06
CA GLN A 472 -31.93 4.79 -38.10
C GLN A 472 -32.62 4.83 -36.73
N ARG A 473 -32.75 3.69 -36.03
CA ARG A 473 -33.36 3.61 -34.69
C ARG A 473 -32.56 4.38 -33.62
N CYS A 474 -31.24 4.49 -33.80
CA CYS A 474 -30.35 5.24 -32.91
C CYS A 474 -30.07 6.68 -33.37
N ASN A 475 -30.72 7.17 -34.44
CA ASN A 475 -30.47 8.48 -35.07
C ASN A 475 -28.99 8.71 -35.47
N PHE A 476 -28.26 7.66 -35.82
CA PHE A 476 -26.86 7.75 -36.23
C PHE A 476 -26.71 8.11 -37.72
N PRO A 477 -25.67 8.87 -38.11
CA PRO A 477 -25.37 9.15 -39.52
C PRO A 477 -25.16 7.86 -40.33
N LYS A 478 -25.93 7.69 -41.41
CA LYS A 478 -25.82 6.51 -42.27
C LYS A 478 -24.40 6.41 -42.86
N PRO A 479 -23.76 5.22 -42.87
CA PRO A 479 -22.44 5.05 -43.48
C PRO A 479 -22.47 5.43 -44.97
N GLN A 480 -21.45 6.12 -45.44
CA GLN A 480 -21.29 6.40 -46.87
C GLN A 480 -20.58 5.23 -47.55
N GLU A 481 -21.29 4.57 -48.46
CA GLU A 481 -20.76 3.50 -49.29
C GLU A 481 -19.87 4.06 -50.42
N ARG A 482 -18.75 3.38 -50.71
CA ARG A 482 -17.90 3.65 -51.86
C ARG A 482 -17.28 2.35 -52.37
N SER A 483 -17.66 1.94 -53.58
CA SER A 483 -17.00 0.84 -54.29
C SER A 483 -15.64 1.27 -54.83
N VAL A 484 -14.69 0.34 -54.82
CA VAL A 484 -13.35 0.47 -55.39
C VAL A 484 -13.03 -0.86 -56.07
N CYS A 485 -12.78 -0.83 -57.38
CA CYS A 485 -12.32 -2.00 -58.11
C CYS A 485 -10.79 -1.98 -58.21
N GLN A 486 -10.14 -3.08 -57.83
CA GLN A 486 -8.69 -3.25 -57.92
C GLN A 486 -8.38 -4.73 -58.20
N ASP A 487 -7.46 -4.99 -59.14
CA ASP A 487 -6.90 -6.31 -59.44
C ASP A 487 -7.97 -7.41 -59.63
N ASP A 488 -8.93 -7.12 -60.53
CA ASP A 488 -10.13 -7.91 -60.86
C ASP A 488 -11.04 -8.27 -59.66
N LYS A 489 -11.00 -7.49 -58.58
CA LYS A 489 -11.88 -7.64 -57.41
C LYS A 489 -12.56 -6.33 -57.02
N VAL A 490 -13.80 -6.45 -56.57
CA VAL A 490 -14.59 -5.32 -56.05
C VAL A 490 -14.47 -5.28 -54.53
N PHE A 491 -14.16 -4.10 -54.00
CA PHE A 491 -14.16 -3.81 -52.57
C PHE A 491 -15.19 -2.72 -52.27
N CYS A 492 -15.94 -2.86 -51.19
CA CYS A 492 -16.80 -1.81 -50.66
C CYS A 492 -16.16 -1.18 -49.42
N LYS A 493 -16.07 0.14 -49.40
CA LYS A 493 -15.60 0.95 -48.27
C LYS A 493 -16.78 1.68 -47.66
N LEU A 494 -17.04 1.43 -46.38
CA LEU A 494 -18.02 2.17 -45.58
C LEU A 494 -17.29 3.26 -44.81
N GLN A 495 -17.55 4.52 -45.14
CA GLN A 495 -17.03 5.68 -44.44
C GLN A 495 -18.05 6.15 -43.40
N ILE A 496 -17.71 6.01 -42.13
CA ILE A 496 -18.55 6.41 -40.98
C ILE A 496 -18.06 7.78 -40.48
N SER A 497 -18.95 8.77 -40.49
CA SER A 497 -18.62 10.13 -40.08
C SER A 497 -19.81 10.88 -39.49
N GLY A 498 -19.55 11.84 -38.61
CA GLY A 498 -20.57 12.68 -37.95
C GLY A 498 -20.78 12.36 -36.46
N PRO A 499 -21.79 12.98 -35.82
CA PRO A 499 -22.06 12.84 -34.39
C PRO A 499 -22.83 11.56 -34.04
N PHE A 500 -22.39 10.86 -33.01
CA PHE A 500 -23.05 9.70 -32.41
C PHE A 500 -23.42 10.05 -30.97
N THR A 501 -24.71 10.18 -30.70
CA THR A 501 -25.23 10.64 -29.40
C THR A 501 -25.79 9.48 -28.58
N PHE A 502 -25.39 9.40 -27.32
CA PHE A 502 -25.76 8.34 -26.38
C PHE A 502 -26.38 8.92 -25.11
N TYR A 503 -27.35 8.20 -24.56
CA TYR A 503 -28.12 8.61 -23.40
C TYR A 503 -27.79 7.73 -22.19
N GLY A 504 -27.60 8.35 -21.02
CA GLY A 504 -27.40 7.63 -19.77
C GLY A 504 -28.68 6.91 -19.35
N LYS A 505 -28.61 5.59 -19.14
CA LYS A 505 -29.78 4.73 -18.90
C LYS A 505 -30.61 5.13 -17.67
N ASP A 506 -29.97 5.70 -16.66
CA ASP A 506 -30.59 6.07 -15.39
C ASP A 506 -30.51 7.60 -15.15
N CYS A 507 -31.59 8.17 -14.62
CA CYS A 507 -31.65 9.59 -14.24
C CYS A 507 -30.94 9.85 -12.91
N SER A 508 -30.25 10.98 -12.76
CA SER A 508 -29.58 11.36 -11.51
C SER A 508 -29.94 12.77 -11.03
N SER A 509 -29.94 12.98 -9.72
CA SER A 509 -30.00 14.30 -9.08
C SER A 509 -28.67 15.08 -9.18
N LYS A 510 -27.61 14.47 -9.74
CA LYS A 510 -26.27 15.07 -9.87
C LYS A 510 -25.82 15.03 -11.33
N LYS A 511 -25.73 16.20 -11.99
CA LYS A 511 -25.26 16.38 -13.37
C LYS A 511 -24.03 15.51 -13.73
N LYS A 512 -22.95 15.60 -12.95
CA LYS A 512 -21.70 14.83 -13.19
C LYS A 512 -21.89 13.30 -13.21
N GLN A 513 -22.85 12.77 -12.47
CA GLN A 513 -23.14 11.33 -12.43
C GLN A 513 -23.98 10.90 -13.65
N ALA A 514 -24.92 11.74 -14.09
CA ALA A 514 -25.67 11.52 -15.32
C ALA A 514 -24.74 11.48 -16.56
N GLU A 515 -23.81 12.44 -16.67
CA GLU A 515 -22.77 12.47 -17.71
C GLU A 515 -21.87 11.22 -17.70
N HIS A 516 -21.57 10.68 -16.52
CA HIS A 516 -20.69 9.52 -16.32
C HIS A 516 -21.37 8.21 -16.74
N LEU A 517 -22.68 8.08 -16.49
CA LEU A 517 -23.49 6.97 -17.03
C LEU A 517 -23.63 7.06 -18.55
N ALA A 518 -23.79 8.26 -19.12
CA ALA A 518 -23.81 8.44 -20.58
C ALA A 518 -22.48 8.01 -21.23
N ALA A 519 -21.32 8.37 -20.64
CA ALA A 519 -20.01 7.92 -21.10
C ALA A 519 -19.87 6.39 -21.12
N LYS A 520 -20.42 5.70 -20.10
CA LYS A 520 -20.43 4.23 -20.02
C LYS A 520 -21.21 3.59 -21.17
N VAL A 521 -22.38 4.15 -21.52
CA VAL A 521 -23.21 3.67 -22.65
C VAL A 521 -22.49 3.89 -23.98
N ALA A 522 -21.89 5.06 -24.21
CA ALA A 522 -21.11 5.33 -25.41
C ALA A 522 -19.91 4.37 -25.56
N LEU A 523 -19.18 4.10 -24.47
CA LEU A 523 -18.07 3.14 -24.46
C LEU A 523 -18.50 1.71 -24.77
N GLN A 524 -19.70 1.30 -24.35
CA GLN A 524 -20.25 -0.01 -24.67
C GLN A 524 -20.58 -0.11 -26.17
N HIS A 525 -21.35 0.84 -26.70
CA HIS A 525 -21.81 0.81 -28.10
C HIS A 525 -20.71 1.10 -29.13
N LEU A 526 -19.69 1.90 -28.80
CA LEU A 526 -18.57 2.20 -29.69
C LEU A 526 -17.35 1.30 -29.42
N SER A 527 -17.44 0.31 -28.53
CA SER A 527 -16.29 -0.51 -28.10
C SER A 527 -15.51 -1.13 -29.26
N GLY A 528 -16.19 -1.65 -30.29
CA GLY A 528 -15.55 -2.17 -31.50
C GLY A 528 -14.81 -1.11 -32.32
N LEU A 529 -15.51 0.00 -32.66
CA LEU A 529 -14.93 1.11 -33.42
C LEU A 529 -13.77 1.81 -32.70
N LEU A 530 -13.80 1.85 -31.36
CA LEU A 530 -12.75 2.42 -30.51
C LEU A 530 -11.65 1.40 -30.10
N ASN A 531 -11.70 0.17 -30.64
CA ASN A 531 -10.74 -0.93 -30.38
C ASN A 531 -10.60 -1.28 -28.87
N CYS A 532 -11.68 -1.13 -28.10
CA CYS A 532 -11.75 -1.36 -26.66
C CYS A 532 -12.01 -2.85 -26.36
N LYS A 533 -10.95 -3.66 -26.35
CA LYS A 533 -11.07 -5.13 -26.15
C LYS A 533 -11.54 -5.58 -24.75
N SER A 534 -11.58 -4.69 -23.76
CA SER A 534 -12.23 -4.94 -22.46
C SER A 534 -12.61 -3.63 -21.77
N LEU A 535 -13.73 -3.64 -21.05
CA LEU A 535 -14.18 -2.56 -20.17
C LEU A 535 -13.69 -2.73 -18.72
N ALA A 536 -12.92 -3.79 -18.42
CA ALA A 536 -12.41 -4.06 -17.08
C ALA A 536 -11.36 -3.05 -16.59
N ASN A 537 -10.66 -2.37 -17.51
CA ASN A 537 -9.56 -1.44 -17.19
C ASN A 537 -10.04 -0.01 -16.92
N ALA A 538 -11.29 0.18 -16.48
CA ALA A 538 -11.96 1.48 -16.48
C ALA A 538 -12.16 2.10 -15.08
N ASP A 539 -11.92 1.34 -14.00
CA ASP A 539 -11.81 1.76 -12.60
C ASP A 539 -12.74 2.93 -12.20
N ASP A 540 -14.04 2.74 -12.47
CA ASP A 540 -15.14 3.69 -12.26
C ASP A 540 -14.92 5.12 -12.82
N ASN A 541 -14.11 5.27 -13.86
CA ASN A 541 -13.82 6.54 -14.55
C ASN A 541 -14.19 6.51 -16.05
N TRP A 542 -15.44 6.16 -16.37
CA TRP A 542 -15.94 6.06 -17.76
C TRP A 542 -15.74 7.35 -18.58
N LYS A 543 -15.85 8.54 -17.97
CA LYS A 543 -15.59 9.82 -18.67
C LYS A 543 -14.12 9.98 -19.07
N GLY A 544 -13.19 9.60 -18.19
CA GLY A 544 -11.75 9.63 -18.47
C GLY A 544 -11.36 8.63 -19.54
N PHE A 545 -11.85 7.39 -19.44
CA PHE A 545 -11.55 6.33 -20.40
C PHE A 545 -12.12 6.63 -21.81
N LEU A 546 -13.33 7.21 -21.92
CA LEU A 546 -13.88 7.63 -23.22
C LEU A 546 -13.04 8.75 -23.85
N LYS A 547 -12.60 9.73 -23.06
CA LYS A 547 -11.69 10.78 -23.52
C LYS A 547 -10.36 10.18 -24.01
N GLU A 548 -9.71 9.32 -23.22
CA GLU A 548 -8.44 8.67 -23.57
C GLU A 548 -8.53 7.92 -24.90
N ARG A 549 -9.62 7.17 -25.14
CA ARG A 549 -9.80 6.40 -26.39
C ARG A 549 -10.02 7.27 -27.61
N LEU A 550 -10.70 8.41 -27.46
CA LEU A 550 -10.89 9.37 -28.55
C LEU A 550 -9.60 10.15 -28.84
N ASP A 551 -8.89 10.62 -27.80
CA ASP A 551 -7.57 11.25 -27.93
C ASP A 551 -6.55 10.31 -28.61
N ALA A 552 -6.53 9.01 -28.23
CA ALA A 552 -5.65 8.00 -28.81
C ALA A 552 -5.93 7.69 -30.30
N LEU A 553 -7.12 8.03 -30.80
CA LEU A 553 -7.52 7.89 -32.20
C LEU A 553 -7.48 9.23 -32.97
N GLY A 554 -7.07 10.32 -32.31
CA GLY A 554 -7.07 11.66 -32.90
C GLY A 554 -8.47 12.22 -33.19
N LEU A 555 -9.50 11.66 -32.54
CA LEU A 555 -10.89 12.07 -32.70
C LEU A 555 -11.22 13.28 -31.80
N PRO A 556 -12.26 14.07 -32.15
CA PRO A 556 -12.74 15.16 -31.30
C PRO A 556 -13.11 14.70 -29.89
N GLN A 557 -12.95 15.61 -28.92
CA GLN A 557 -13.34 15.38 -27.54
C GLN A 557 -14.85 15.06 -27.43
N PRO A 558 -15.25 14.15 -26.53
CA PRO A 558 -16.66 13.84 -26.31
C PRO A 558 -17.38 15.02 -25.65
N GLU A 559 -18.42 15.52 -26.29
CA GLU A 559 -19.26 16.59 -25.77
C GLU A 559 -20.30 16.02 -24.79
N TYR A 560 -20.55 16.71 -23.68
CA TYR A 560 -21.46 16.25 -22.62
C TYR A 560 -22.56 17.26 -22.35
N ASP A 561 -23.81 16.80 -22.45
CA ASP A 561 -25.01 17.61 -22.19
C ASP A 561 -26.00 16.86 -21.27
N PHE A 562 -27.12 17.49 -20.92
CA PHE A 562 -28.09 16.99 -19.95
C PHE A 562 -29.48 17.56 -20.21
N THR A 563 -30.46 16.68 -20.44
CA THR A 563 -31.87 17.09 -20.50
C THR A 563 -32.45 17.29 -19.10
N LEU A 564 -33.15 18.42 -18.91
CA LEU A 564 -33.78 18.84 -17.66
C LEU A 564 -35.25 18.42 -17.63
N LYS A 565 -35.57 17.26 -17.04
CA LYS A 565 -36.96 16.80 -16.94
C LYS A 565 -37.65 17.44 -15.72
N LYS A 566 -38.20 18.65 -15.91
CA LYS A 566 -38.99 19.38 -14.91
C LYS A 566 -40.38 18.75 -14.81
N VAL A 567 -40.59 17.86 -13.84
CA VAL A 567 -41.85 17.13 -13.67
C VAL A 567 -42.93 18.03 -13.07
N CYS A 568 -43.88 18.44 -13.89
CA CYS A 568 -45.19 18.93 -13.43
C CYS A 568 -46.15 17.74 -13.39
N ILE A 569 -46.77 17.48 -12.24
CA ILE A 569 -47.77 16.42 -12.09
C ILE A 569 -49.16 17.03 -12.37
N GLY A 570 -49.80 16.57 -13.44
CA GLY A 570 -51.23 16.72 -13.70
C GLY A 570 -51.91 15.35 -13.62
N HIS A 571 -53.22 15.32 -13.37
CA HIS A 571 -53.96 14.10 -13.02
C HIS A 571 -54.22 13.13 -14.19
N GLU A 572 -54.70 11.95 -13.77
CA GLU A 572 -55.07 10.74 -14.52
C GLU A 572 -56.34 10.91 -15.39
N ILE A 573 -56.73 9.88 -16.13
CA ILE A 573 -57.99 9.12 -15.93
C ILE A 573 -58.04 7.85 -16.83
N GLU A 574 -58.92 6.91 -16.45
CA GLU A 574 -59.25 5.58 -16.99
C GLU A 574 -59.73 5.56 -18.47
N GLY A 575 -59.87 4.44 -19.21
CA GLY A 575 -59.61 3.01 -18.96
C GLY A 575 -60.34 2.07 -19.96
N SER A 576 -60.24 0.74 -19.77
CA SER A 576 -61.15 -0.34 -20.27
C SER A 576 -61.18 -0.85 -21.74
N ILE A 577 -61.01 -2.19 -21.87
CA ILE A 577 -61.86 -3.20 -22.60
C ILE A 577 -61.62 -3.59 -24.10
N THR A 578 -61.53 -4.93 -24.32
CA THR A 578 -61.72 -5.82 -25.53
C THR A 578 -60.94 -5.70 -26.86
N SER A 579 -60.13 -6.76 -27.13
CA SER A 579 -60.13 -7.75 -28.25
C SER A 579 -60.31 -7.41 -29.75
N GLU A 580 -59.71 -8.31 -30.55
CA GLU A 580 -59.99 -8.74 -31.95
C GLU A 580 -59.43 -7.94 -33.15
N ASP A 581 -58.57 -8.64 -33.89
CA ASP A 581 -58.53 -8.88 -35.35
C ASP A 581 -58.33 -7.75 -36.41
N ASP A 582 -57.14 -7.86 -37.03
CA ASP A 582 -56.91 -8.03 -38.47
C ASP A 582 -56.91 -6.85 -39.50
N ASN A 583 -55.81 -6.84 -40.25
CA ASN A 583 -55.63 -6.47 -41.67
C ASN A 583 -55.89 -5.06 -42.27
N SER A 584 -54.80 -4.53 -42.85
CA SER A 584 -54.65 -4.15 -44.28
C SER A 584 -54.57 -2.66 -44.73
N HIS A 585 -53.39 -2.35 -45.28
CA HIS A 585 -53.11 -1.73 -46.60
C HIS A 585 -53.40 -0.24 -46.99
N ILE A 586 -52.37 0.29 -47.69
CA ILE A 586 -52.36 1.26 -48.82
C ILE A 586 -52.13 2.76 -48.54
N SER A 587 -51.37 3.38 -49.45
CA SER A 587 -50.70 4.69 -49.39
C SER A 587 -51.20 5.66 -50.48
N SER A 588 -51.26 6.96 -50.17
CA SER A 588 -51.14 8.13 -51.08
C SER A 588 -50.80 9.36 -50.20
N SER A 589 -49.80 10.24 -50.40
CA SER A 589 -49.43 11.11 -51.55
C SER A 589 -50.36 12.36 -51.69
N VAL A 590 -49.94 13.60 -52.05
CA VAL A 590 -48.60 14.16 -52.42
C VAL A 590 -48.54 15.73 -52.36
N THR A 591 -47.37 16.33 -52.05
CA THR A 591 -46.93 17.78 -52.20
C THR A 591 -47.82 18.88 -51.50
N ALA A 592 -47.70 20.23 -51.57
CA ALA A 592 -46.86 21.29 -52.21
C ALA A 592 -47.08 22.70 -51.53
N VAL A 593 -46.41 23.86 -51.76
CA VAL A 593 -45.04 24.35 -52.20
C VAL A 593 -45.02 25.93 -52.25
N GLN A 594 -43.85 26.60 -52.07
CA GLN A 594 -43.54 28.07 -52.29
C GLN A 594 -44.19 29.14 -51.35
N ASP A 595 -43.69 30.39 -51.11
CA ASP A 595 -42.47 31.15 -51.55
C ASP A 595 -42.07 32.34 -50.58
N LEU A 596 -40.99 33.11 -50.88
CA LEU A 596 -40.52 34.39 -50.22
C LEU A 596 -40.44 35.57 -51.26
N PRO A 597 -39.99 36.86 -51.04
CA PRO A 597 -39.07 37.52 -50.04
C PRO A 597 -39.73 38.75 -49.29
N THR A 598 -39.20 39.95 -48.92
CA THR A 598 -37.99 40.81 -49.20
C THR A 598 -37.75 41.96 -48.16
N ALA A 599 -36.64 42.72 -48.33
CA ALA A 599 -36.13 44.06 -47.86
C ALA A 599 -37.05 45.14 -47.17
N ASP A 600 -36.59 46.25 -46.51
CA ASP A 600 -35.35 47.08 -46.70
C ASP A 600 -34.98 48.13 -45.56
N THR A 601 -33.72 48.65 -45.58
CA THR A 601 -33.11 49.95 -45.09
C THR A 601 -33.25 50.67 -43.68
N VAL A 602 -32.10 50.84 -42.96
CA VAL A 602 -31.35 52.11 -42.55
C VAL A 602 -31.69 53.06 -41.33
N SER A 603 -30.62 53.42 -40.54
CA SER A 603 -30.34 54.62 -39.67
C SER A 603 -31.03 54.87 -38.29
N ALA A 604 -30.52 55.68 -37.32
CA ALA A 604 -29.16 56.15 -36.92
C ALA A 604 -29.21 57.09 -35.64
N VAL A 605 -28.03 57.58 -35.17
CA VAL A 605 -27.76 58.82 -34.36
C VAL A 605 -27.47 58.74 -32.82
N GLU A 606 -26.48 59.57 -32.45
CA GLU A 606 -25.76 60.00 -31.21
C GLU A 606 -26.55 60.16 -29.88
N CYS A 607 -25.98 60.15 -28.65
CA CYS A 607 -24.68 60.52 -28.02
C CYS A 607 -24.68 61.92 -27.34
N HIS A 608 -24.15 62.03 -26.10
CA HIS A 608 -23.84 63.30 -25.41
C HIS A 608 -22.83 63.13 -24.24
N VAL A 609 -21.99 64.15 -24.00
CA VAL A 609 -20.92 64.21 -22.96
C VAL A 609 -20.72 65.66 -22.47
N THR A 610 -20.43 65.85 -21.17
CA THR A 610 -19.78 67.00 -20.50
C THR A 610 -19.23 66.49 -19.14
N GLU A 611 -17.95 66.59 -18.75
CA GLU A 611 -17.13 67.77 -18.38
C GLU A 611 -17.64 68.50 -17.11
N THR A 612 -16.82 68.97 -16.14
CA THR A 612 -15.47 69.60 -16.21
C THR A 612 -14.54 69.38 -14.98
N LEU A 613 -13.20 69.35 -15.18
CA LEU A 613 -12.06 70.06 -14.50
C LEU A 613 -12.09 70.39 -12.98
N ASP A 614 -11.00 70.45 -12.18
CA ASP A 614 -9.53 70.13 -12.28
C ASP A 614 -8.98 70.02 -10.82
N CYS A 615 -7.93 69.25 -10.45
CA CYS A 615 -6.51 69.69 -10.43
C CYS A 615 -5.53 68.61 -9.88
N SER A 616 -4.39 68.42 -10.58
CA SER A 616 -3.04 68.06 -10.08
C SER A 616 -2.70 66.67 -9.46
N HIS A 617 -1.69 66.03 -10.09
CA HIS A 617 -1.00 64.74 -9.80
C HIS A 617 0.13 64.84 -8.73
N PRO A 618 0.89 63.76 -8.36
CA PRO A 618 0.94 62.36 -8.84
C PRO A 618 0.56 61.32 -7.73
N GLU A 619 0.53 59.98 -7.89
CA GLU A 619 1.31 59.02 -8.71
C GLU A 619 0.46 57.91 -9.40
N THR A 620 1.12 56.99 -10.13
CA THR A 620 0.52 56.05 -11.11
C THR A 620 -0.06 54.74 -10.52
N PRO A 621 -1.05 54.11 -11.18
CA PRO A 621 -1.85 53.01 -10.60
C PRO A 621 -1.37 51.59 -10.97
N SER A 622 -1.97 50.60 -10.30
CA SER A 622 -1.71 49.17 -10.45
C SER A 622 -2.31 48.54 -11.73
N GLN A 623 -1.69 47.45 -12.21
CA GLN A 623 -2.24 46.59 -13.28
C GLN A 623 -2.87 45.29 -12.75
N ALA A 624 -3.75 44.72 -13.56
CA ALA A 624 -4.52 43.51 -13.28
C ALA A 624 -3.73 42.19 -13.51
N PRO A 625 -4.22 41.04 -13.03
CA PRO A 625 -3.53 39.75 -13.17
C PRO A 625 -3.40 39.27 -14.62
N LYS A 626 -2.27 38.63 -14.95
CA LYS A 626 -2.07 37.94 -16.24
C LYS A 626 -2.40 36.44 -16.18
N VAL A 627 -2.67 35.87 -17.35
CA VAL A 627 -3.13 34.49 -17.58
C VAL A 627 -1.95 33.54 -17.81
N ASP A 628 -2.03 32.32 -17.30
CA ASP A 628 -1.04 31.24 -17.52
C ASP A 628 -1.00 30.75 -18.98
N SER A 629 0.17 30.26 -19.42
CA SER A 629 0.46 29.90 -20.81
C SER A 629 0.51 28.39 -21.08
N THR A 630 0.33 28.02 -22.36
CA THR A 630 0.08 26.65 -22.82
C THR A 630 1.30 25.73 -22.79
N GLY A 631 1.13 24.50 -22.28
CA GLY A 631 2.19 23.48 -22.20
C GLY A 631 2.43 22.70 -23.50
N THR A 632 3.70 22.54 -23.88
CA THR A 632 4.16 21.69 -25.00
C THR A 632 4.16 20.19 -24.63
N ILE A 633 3.88 19.31 -25.59
CA ILE A 633 3.99 17.84 -25.41
C ILE A 633 5.13 17.27 -26.27
N TYR A 634 5.90 16.37 -25.67
CA TYR A 634 6.97 15.59 -26.27
C TYR A 634 6.58 14.12 -26.36
N TYR A 635 6.89 13.47 -27.49
CA TYR A 635 6.81 12.02 -27.65
C TYR A 635 8.21 11.47 -27.86
N GLY A 636 8.64 10.57 -26.98
CA GLY A 636 9.92 9.88 -27.02
C GLY A 636 9.88 8.70 -27.98
N ILE A 637 11.00 8.50 -28.66
CA ILE A 637 11.24 7.37 -29.55
C ILE A 637 12.63 6.82 -29.19
N VAL A 638 12.74 5.50 -29.04
CA VAL A 638 14.01 4.80 -28.87
C VAL A 638 14.19 3.78 -29.97
N THR A 639 15.38 3.76 -30.57
CA THR A 639 15.79 2.76 -31.57
C THR A 639 16.89 1.90 -30.97
N VAL A 640 16.67 0.58 -30.98
CA VAL A 640 17.59 -0.46 -30.53
C VAL A 640 18.10 -1.20 -31.76
N VAL A 641 19.42 -1.25 -31.94
CA VAL A 641 20.02 -1.94 -33.09
C VAL A 641 20.45 -3.33 -32.67
N LEU A 642 19.75 -4.36 -33.18
CA LEU A 642 20.15 -5.75 -33.01
C LEU A 642 21.15 -6.11 -34.10
N ASN A 643 22.29 -6.70 -33.72
CA ASN A 643 23.28 -7.23 -34.65
C ASN A 643 23.34 -8.75 -34.48
N ASN A 644 22.67 -9.50 -35.36
CA ASN A 644 22.74 -10.96 -35.44
C ASN A 644 22.30 -11.71 -34.17
N GLN A 645 21.27 -11.25 -33.47
CA GLN A 645 20.74 -11.96 -32.30
C GLN A 645 20.03 -13.26 -32.76
N GLU A 646 20.53 -14.42 -32.34
CA GLU A 646 20.00 -15.73 -32.76
C GLU A 646 18.92 -16.28 -31.82
N VAL A 647 17.95 -16.99 -32.40
CA VAL A 647 16.94 -17.83 -31.74
C VAL A 647 16.91 -19.18 -32.45
N VAL A 648 17.10 -20.27 -31.71
CA VAL A 648 17.29 -21.62 -32.25
C VAL A 648 16.12 -22.52 -31.88
N SER A 649 15.64 -23.31 -32.85
CA SER A 649 14.61 -24.34 -32.65
C SER A 649 15.00 -25.39 -31.61
N ASP A 650 14.09 -26.30 -31.30
CA ASP A 650 14.45 -27.62 -30.79
C ASP A 650 14.96 -28.49 -31.95
N GLY A 651 15.72 -29.54 -31.65
CA GLY A 651 16.24 -30.45 -32.69
C GLY A 651 15.16 -31.40 -33.18
N CYS A 652 14.57 -31.10 -34.33
CA CYS A 652 13.46 -31.82 -34.95
C CYS A 652 13.95 -32.82 -36.02
N VAL A 653 13.04 -33.66 -36.53
CA VAL A 653 13.34 -34.63 -37.59
C VAL A 653 12.94 -34.09 -38.98
N GLN A 654 11.99 -33.14 -39.03
CA GLN A 654 11.60 -32.43 -40.25
C GLN A 654 11.99 -30.95 -40.19
N GLU A 655 12.24 -30.34 -41.35
CA GLU A 655 12.69 -28.94 -41.42
C GLU A 655 11.54 -27.97 -41.12
N GLU A 656 10.32 -28.28 -41.55
CA GLU A 656 9.10 -27.53 -41.22
C GLU A 656 8.83 -27.48 -39.72
N GLU A 657 9.06 -28.59 -39.00
CA GLU A 657 8.96 -28.66 -37.54
C GLU A 657 10.03 -27.80 -36.86
N ALA A 658 11.27 -27.82 -37.37
CA ALA A 658 12.36 -26.99 -36.85
C ALA A 658 12.07 -25.49 -37.08
N ILE A 659 11.61 -25.13 -38.27
CA ILE A 659 11.18 -23.76 -38.62
C ILE A 659 10.11 -23.28 -37.64
N GLU A 660 9.03 -24.05 -37.49
CA GLU A 660 7.90 -23.66 -36.65
C GLU A 660 8.24 -23.68 -35.15
N SER A 661 9.14 -24.56 -34.70
CA SER A 661 9.72 -24.52 -33.34
C SER A 661 10.53 -23.24 -33.09
N ALA A 662 11.41 -22.85 -34.02
CA ALA A 662 12.18 -21.60 -33.90
C ALA A 662 11.24 -20.37 -33.86
N TYR A 663 10.26 -20.31 -34.76
CA TYR A 663 9.29 -19.21 -34.78
C TYR A 663 8.39 -19.19 -33.54
N ARG A 664 8.01 -20.34 -32.98
CA ARG A 664 7.24 -20.42 -31.72
C ARG A 664 8.07 -19.98 -30.51
N LYS A 665 9.37 -20.31 -30.44
CA LYS A 665 10.29 -19.77 -29.42
C LYS A 665 10.42 -18.25 -29.52
N LEU A 666 10.60 -17.72 -30.74
CA LEU A 666 10.64 -16.28 -31.01
C LEU A 666 9.30 -15.60 -30.65
N ALA A 667 8.17 -16.22 -30.95
CA ALA A 667 6.84 -15.75 -30.56
C ALA A 667 6.72 -15.60 -29.03
N CYS A 668 7.16 -16.60 -28.26
CA CYS A 668 7.20 -16.54 -26.80
C CYS A 668 8.08 -15.40 -26.26
N GLN A 669 9.23 -15.13 -26.89
CA GLN A 669 10.12 -14.03 -26.48
C GLN A 669 9.52 -12.63 -26.68
N PHE A 670 8.59 -12.49 -27.63
CA PHE A 670 7.77 -11.28 -27.85
C PHE A 670 6.41 -11.32 -27.12
N GLY A 671 6.17 -12.31 -26.24
CA GLY A 671 4.94 -12.43 -25.46
C GLY A 671 3.70 -12.86 -26.25
N LEU A 672 3.88 -13.55 -27.38
CA LEU A 672 2.79 -13.98 -28.27
C LEU A 672 2.37 -15.42 -27.94
N THR A 673 1.06 -15.64 -27.81
CA THR A 673 0.46 -16.91 -27.34
C THR A 673 -0.16 -17.76 -28.45
N SER A 674 0.32 -17.61 -29.68
CA SER A 674 -0.18 -18.36 -30.85
C SER A 674 0.36 -19.79 -30.92
N LEU A 675 -0.45 -20.74 -31.37
CA LEU A 675 0.07 -22.05 -31.82
C LEU A 675 0.87 -21.92 -33.12
N GLU A 676 0.43 -21.06 -34.04
CA GLU A 676 1.17 -20.68 -35.25
C GLU A 676 2.18 -19.57 -34.91
N GLY A 677 3.41 -19.97 -34.60
CA GLY A 677 4.51 -19.07 -34.30
C GLY A 677 4.92 -18.24 -35.51
N LYS A 678 5.06 -18.87 -36.69
CA LYS A 678 5.54 -18.18 -37.90
C LYS A 678 4.59 -17.08 -38.35
N THR A 679 3.29 -17.37 -38.45
CA THR A 679 2.24 -16.41 -38.80
C THR A 679 2.21 -15.24 -37.79
N ALA A 680 2.20 -15.54 -36.48
CA ALA A 680 2.09 -14.52 -35.44
C ALA A 680 3.33 -13.60 -35.34
N VAL A 681 4.53 -14.15 -35.54
CA VAL A 681 5.76 -13.34 -35.61
C VAL A 681 5.73 -12.42 -36.83
N HIS A 682 5.36 -12.92 -38.02
CA HIS A 682 5.31 -12.11 -39.24
C HIS A 682 4.27 -10.98 -39.12
N GLU A 683 3.07 -11.25 -38.60
CA GLU A 683 2.05 -10.22 -38.37
C GLU A 683 2.51 -9.19 -37.33
N HIS A 684 3.11 -9.63 -36.21
CA HIS A 684 3.63 -8.70 -35.20
C HIS A 684 4.73 -7.80 -35.76
N PHE A 685 5.69 -8.37 -36.47
CA PHE A 685 6.83 -7.64 -37.01
C PHE A 685 6.38 -6.64 -38.09
N HIS A 686 5.49 -7.04 -38.99
CA HIS A 686 4.87 -6.14 -39.96
C HIS A 686 4.13 -4.98 -39.29
N ARG A 687 3.26 -5.27 -38.31
CA ARG A 687 2.51 -4.25 -37.56
C ARG A 687 3.39 -3.28 -36.78
N CYS A 688 4.58 -3.71 -36.35
CA CYS A 688 5.54 -2.90 -35.61
C CYS A 688 6.64 -2.27 -36.51
N ASN A 689 6.61 -2.48 -37.83
CA ASN A 689 7.68 -2.11 -38.78
C ASN A 689 9.08 -2.64 -38.36
N PHE A 690 9.16 -3.87 -37.84
CA PHE A 690 10.41 -4.52 -37.46
C PHE A 690 11.03 -5.32 -38.62
N PRO A 691 12.37 -5.40 -38.73
CA PRO A 691 13.04 -6.27 -39.70
C PRO A 691 12.66 -7.75 -39.50
N LEU A 692 12.15 -8.41 -40.54
CA LEU A 692 11.83 -9.84 -40.49
C LEU A 692 13.09 -10.68 -40.20
N PRO A 693 12.99 -11.73 -39.36
CA PRO A 693 14.14 -12.57 -39.02
C PRO A 693 14.61 -13.40 -40.22
N LEU A 694 15.94 -13.46 -40.43
CA LEU A 694 16.56 -14.30 -41.45
C LEU A 694 16.72 -15.72 -40.92
N GLY A 695 16.18 -16.71 -41.63
CA GLY A 695 16.19 -18.11 -41.22
C GLY A 695 17.21 -18.96 -41.99
N HIS A 696 17.92 -19.86 -41.31
CA HIS A 696 18.69 -20.93 -41.95
C HIS A 696 18.66 -22.24 -41.14
N SER A 697 18.71 -23.37 -41.84
CA SER A 697 18.80 -24.71 -41.25
C SER A 697 20.26 -25.10 -40.97
N VAL A 698 20.44 -25.91 -39.91
CA VAL A 698 21.70 -26.50 -39.47
C VAL A 698 21.43 -27.97 -39.15
N HIS A 699 22.20 -28.88 -39.73
CA HIS A 699 22.05 -30.32 -39.52
C HIS A 699 23.15 -30.84 -38.59
N GLU A 700 22.75 -31.54 -37.53
CA GLU A 700 23.66 -32.13 -36.54
C GLU A 700 23.25 -33.57 -36.25
N GLY A 701 23.84 -34.52 -37.01
CA GLY A 701 23.39 -35.91 -37.05
C GLY A 701 21.98 -36.03 -37.63
N ASP A 702 21.14 -36.89 -37.03
CA ASP A 702 19.75 -37.13 -37.43
C ASP A 702 18.77 -35.99 -37.02
N LYS A 703 19.30 -34.80 -36.65
CA LYS A 703 18.50 -33.67 -36.18
C LYS A 703 18.72 -32.42 -37.02
N ILE A 704 17.61 -31.74 -37.29
CA ILE A 704 17.54 -30.45 -37.97
C ILE A 704 17.25 -29.38 -36.92
N PHE A 705 18.09 -28.35 -36.89
CA PHE A 705 17.86 -27.13 -36.12
C PHE A 705 17.62 -25.97 -37.08
N PHE A 706 16.66 -25.10 -36.79
CA PHE A 706 16.44 -23.86 -37.53
C PHE A 706 16.87 -22.67 -36.68
N LYS A 707 17.69 -21.79 -37.27
CA LYS A 707 18.21 -20.58 -36.65
C LYS A 707 17.55 -19.36 -37.26
N LEU A 708 16.85 -18.58 -36.43
CA LEU A 708 16.33 -17.27 -36.78
C LEU A 708 17.30 -16.19 -36.28
N GLN A 709 17.71 -15.30 -37.16
CA GLN A 709 18.65 -14.22 -36.88
C GLN A 709 17.95 -12.86 -37.00
N LEU A 710 17.97 -12.09 -35.90
CA LEU A 710 17.37 -10.76 -35.79
C LEU A 710 18.47 -9.70 -35.99
N THR A 711 18.36 -8.94 -37.08
CA THR A 711 19.33 -7.90 -37.45
C THR A 711 18.63 -6.65 -37.98
N GLY A 712 19.03 -5.48 -37.47
CA GLY A 712 18.52 -4.17 -37.89
C GLY A 712 17.93 -3.34 -36.74
N ASP A 713 17.19 -2.31 -37.11
CA ASP A 713 16.74 -1.24 -36.21
C ASP A 713 15.31 -1.48 -35.70
N PHE A 714 15.18 -1.80 -34.41
CA PHE A 714 13.90 -2.01 -33.73
C PHE A 714 13.52 -0.71 -33.01
N THR A 715 12.44 -0.06 -33.45
CA THR A 715 12.06 1.28 -32.98
C THR A 715 10.76 1.26 -32.18
N PHE A 716 10.78 1.86 -31.00
CA PHE A 716 9.69 1.90 -30.04
C PHE A 716 9.39 3.36 -29.66
N SER A 717 8.12 3.75 -29.62
CA SER A 717 7.69 5.07 -29.15
C SER A 717 6.88 4.95 -27.86
N ASP A 718 6.88 6.01 -27.05
CA ASP A 718 5.77 6.18 -26.11
C ASP A 718 4.46 6.49 -26.86
N LYS A 719 3.34 6.35 -26.17
CA LYS A 719 1.99 6.60 -26.69
C LYS A 719 1.29 7.75 -25.96
N ASP A 720 1.61 7.95 -24.70
CA ASP A 720 0.93 8.89 -23.80
C ASP A 720 1.46 10.33 -23.94
N GLY A 721 2.69 10.49 -24.46
CA GLY A 721 3.44 11.74 -24.44
C GLY A 721 3.83 12.18 -23.03
N SER A 722 4.56 13.31 -22.97
CA SER A 722 4.83 14.01 -21.72
C SER A 722 5.10 15.49 -21.93
N SER A 723 4.76 16.33 -20.95
CA SER A 723 5.20 17.73 -20.91
C SER A 723 6.71 17.90 -20.64
N LYS A 724 7.45 16.80 -20.47
CA LYS A 724 8.91 16.79 -20.26
C LYS A 724 9.59 15.80 -21.18
N LYS A 725 10.44 16.29 -22.09
CA LYS A 725 11.27 15.48 -23.01
C LYS A 725 11.91 14.26 -22.33
N LYS A 726 12.60 14.46 -21.19
CA LYS A 726 13.26 13.37 -20.44
C LYS A 726 12.30 12.27 -19.95
N GLN A 727 11.04 12.57 -19.70
CA GLN A 727 10.04 11.60 -19.23
C GLN A 727 9.48 10.79 -20.41
N ALA A 728 9.22 11.45 -21.55
CA ALA A 728 8.86 10.81 -22.80
C ALA A 728 9.94 9.78 -23.24
N GLU A 729 11.22 10.14 -23.16
CA GLU A 729 12.35 9.22 -23.40
C GLU A 729 12.39 8.01 -22.43
N GLN A 730 11.90 8.15 -21.19
CA GLN A 730 11.79 7.05 -20.22
C GLN A 730 10.60 6.14 -20.52
N GLN A 731 9.47 6.71 -20.97
CA GLN A 731 8.31 5.94 -21.42
C GLN A 731 8.68 5.11 -22.67
N ALA A 732 9.40 5.69 -23.64
CA ALA A 732 9.91 4.95 -24.80
C ALA A 732 10.86 3.81 -24.41
N ALA A 733 11.79 4.05 -23.47
CA ALA A 733 12.67 3.00 -22.95
C ALA A 733 11.89 1.87 -22.25
N LYS A 734 10.82 2.20 -21.50
CA LYS A 734 9.94 1.22 -20.87
C LYS A 734 9.25 0.32 -21.91
N VAL A 735 8.74 0.89 -23.00
CA VAL A 735 8.10 0.13 -24.08
C VAL A 735 9.10 -0.81 -24.77
N ALA A 736 10.31 -0.34 -25.06
CA ALA A 736 11.36 -1.19 -25.63
C ALA A 736 11.75 -2.36 -24.69
N LEU A 737 11.89 -2.09 -23.38
CA LEU A 737 12.16 -3.12 -22.37
C LEU A 737 11.03 -4.15 -22.26
N GLN A 738 9.77 -3.73 -22.37
CA GLN A 738 8.63 -4.65 -22.37
C GLN A 738 8.70 -5.61 -23.57
N HIS A 739 8.82 -5.07 -24.78
CA HIS A 739 8.82 -5.85 -26.02
C HIS A 739 10.07 -6.71 -26.24
N LEU A 740 11.24 -6.28 -25.74
CA LEU A 740 12.51 -7.01 -25.90
C LEU A 740 12.90 -7.85 -24.67
N SER A 741 12.08 -7.90 -23.62
CA SER A 741 12.38 -8.60 -22.36
C SER A 741 12.86 -10.04 -22.53
N GLY A 742 12.17 -10.83 -23.37
CA GLY A 742 12.54 -12.22 -23.69
C GLY A 742 13.74 -12.40 -24.62
N LEU A 743 14.20 -11.34 -25.29
CA LEU A 743 15.45 -11.33 -26.08
C LEU A 743 16.65 -10.82 -25.26
N LEU A 744 16.41 -9.88 -24.34
CA LEU A 744 17.42 -9.28 -23.47
C LEU A 744 17.68 -10.08 -22.18
N ASN A 745 17.06 -11.26 -22.05
CA ASN A 745 17.09 -12.13 -20.87
C ASN A 745 16.86 -11.37 -19.55
N CYS A 746 15.80 -10.55 -19.49
CA CYS A 746 15.43 -9.81 -18.29
C CYS A 746 13.93 -9.92 -17.96
N SER A 747 13.61 -10.13 -16.68
CA SER A 747 12.24 -10.03 -16.17
C SER A 747 11.77 -8.57 -16.22
N PHE A 748 10.68 -8.31 -16.95
CA PHE A 748 9.98 -7.04 -16.87
C PHE A 748 8.90 -7.12 -15.78
N GLU A 749 9.26 -6.73 -14.56
CA GLU A 749 8.30 -6.49 -13.49
C GLU A 749 7.88 -5.01 -13.50
N ALA A 750 6.57 -4.75 -13.46
CA ALA A 750 5.97 -3.46 -13.79
C ALA A 750 6.04 -2.40 -12.65
N GLU A 751 7.13 -2.41 -11.89
CA GLU A 751 7.34 -1.55 -10.73
C GLU A 751 7.53 -0.08 -11.10
N ALA A 752 7.04 0.81 -10.24
CA ALA A 752 7.31 2.23 -10.31
C ALA A 752 8.77 2.54 -9.90
N CYS A 753 9.24 3.74 -10.25
CA CYS A 753 10.53 4.33 -9.84
C CYS A 753 11.84 3.75 -10.44
N LYS A 754 11.81 2.81 -11.39
CA LYS A 754 13.02 2.39 -12.15
C LYS A 754 13.38 3.36 -13.28
N ASN A 755 14.69 3.61 -13.47
CA ASN A 755 15.24 4.45 -14.55
C ASN A 755 15.40 3.64 -15.84
N TYR A 756 14.30 3.46 -16.56
CA TYR A 756 14.21 2.61 -17.75
C TYR A 756 15.27 2.91 -18.84
N LYS A 757 15.66 4.18 -19.04
CA LYS A 757 16.73 4.54 -20.00
C LYS A 757 18.08 3.93 -19.65
N VAL A 758 18.43 3.93 -18.36
CA VAL A 758 19.68 3.35 -17.85
C VAL A 758 19.60 1.83 -17.92
N PHE A 759 18.51 1.23 -17.44
CA PHE A 759 18.33 -0.22 -17.47
C PHE A 759 18.34 -0.80 -18.90
N LEU A 760 17.71 -0.14 -19.88
CA LEU A 760 17.79 -0.56 -21.29
C LEU A 760 19.22 -0.47 -21.83
N LYS A 761 19.98 0.57 -21.47
CA LYS A 761 21.39 0.66 -21.84
C LYS A 761 22.21 -0.48 -21.20
N GLU A 762 22.08 -0.70 -19.90
CA GLU A 762 22.81 -1.75 -19.18
C GLU A 762 22.60 -3.14 -19.79
N ARG A 763 21.36 -3.46 -20.21
CA ARG A 763 21.04 -4.74 -20.86
C ARG A 763 21.64 -4.87 -22.26
N LEU A 764 21.74 -3.76 -23.01
CA LEU A 764 22.38 -3.75 -24.33
C LEU A 764 23.90 -3.81 -24.23
N ASP A 765 24.51 -3.04 -23.32
CA ASP A 765 25.96 -3.09 -23.04
C ASP A 765 26.40 -4.51 -22.57
N ALA A 766 25.59 -5.15 -21.72
CA ALA A 766 25.83 -6.51 -21.22
C ALA A 766 25.73 -7.62 -22.29
N LEU A 767 25.06 -7.33 -23.42
CA LEU A 767 24.98 -8.20 -24.61
C LEU A 767 25.91 -7.72 -25.73
N HIS A 768 26.77 -6.73 -25.45
CA HIS A 768 27.68 -6.08 -26.42
C HIS A 768 26.98 -5.49 -27.66
N LEU A 769 25.70 -5.14 -27.51
CA LEU A 769 24.89 -4.49 -28.53
C LEU A 769 25.13 -2.97 -28.56
N LYS A 770 24.67 -2.31 -29.61
CA LYS A 770 24.84 -0.85 -29.76
C LYS A 770 23.97 -0.11 -28.73
N ASN A 771 24.49 1.03 -28.25
CA ASN A 771 23.76 1.88 -27.32
C ASN A 771 22.43 2.38 -27.93
N PRO A 772 21.33 2.42 -27.17
CA PRO A 772 20.01 2.77 -27.68
C PRO A 772 19.93 4.26 -28.03
N VAL A 773 19.46 4.57 -29.24
CA VAL A 773 19.37 5.93 -29.76
C VAL A 773 18.02 6.54 -29.39
N TYR A 774 18.02 7.69 -28.70
CA TYR A 774 16.81 8.39 -28.31
C TYR A 774 16.57 9.63 -29.17
N THR A 775 15.36 9.77 -29.69
CA THR A 775 14.87 11.00 -30.32
C THR A 775 13.55 11.41 -29.68
N CYS A 776 13.12 12.66 -29.87
CA CYS A 776 11.79 13.11 -29.46
C CYS A 776 11.15 13.94 -30.55
N LYS A 777 9.86 13.71 -30.79
CA LYS A 777 9.01 14.58 -31.60
C LYS A 777 8.32 15.56 -30.65
N GLU A 778 8.64 16.85 -30.79
CA GLU A 778 7.95 17.93 -30.09
C GLU A 778 6.71 18.34 -30.89
N LYS A 779 5.55 18.47 -30.24
CA LYS A 779 4.33 19.02 -30.86
C LYS A 779 3.94 20.30 -30.12
N ARG A 780 4.53 21.42 -30.54
CA ARG A 780 4.21 22.77 -30.06
C ARG A 780 3.03 23.33 -30.85
N GLY A 781 2.09 24.00 -30.19
CA GLY A 781 1.07 24.80 -30.89
C GLY A 781 1.73 26.01 -31.55
N VAL A 782 1.41 26.28 -32.81
CA VAL A 782 2.04 27.36 -33.59
C VAL A 782 1.18 28.62 -33.58
N SER A 783 1.74 29.68 -33.02
CA SER A 783 1.56 31.07 -33.44
C SER A 783 2.91 31.77 -33.26
N GLU A 784 3.17 32.82 -34.05
CA GLU A 784 4.54 33.25 -34.36
C GLU A 784 5.16 34.27 -33.37
N ALA A 785 6.42 34.67 -33.66
CA ALA A 785 7.39 35.37 -32.80
C ALA A 785 6.94 36.80 -32.32
N VAL A 786 7.64 37.55 -31.46
CA VAL A 786 9.08 37.95 -31.42
C VAL A 786 9.60 38.23 -29.98
N GLU A 787 10.92 38.37 -29.87
CA GLU A 787 11.86 38.52 -28.73
C GLU A 787 11.63 39.67 -27.70
N GLY A 788 12.25 39.58 -26.51
CA GLY A 788 12.46 40.71 -25.56
C GLY A 788 12.75 40.28 -24.09
N PRO A 789 13.85 40.73 -23.41
CA PRO A 789 14.27 40.19 -22.09
C PRO A 789 14.17 41.13 -20.86
N SER A 790 14.41 40.55 -19.65
CA SER A 790 14.80 41.21 -18.35
C SER A 790 13.67 41.82 -17.47
N THR A 791 13.73 41.93 -16.11
CA THR A 791 14.66 41.42 -15.05
C THR A 791 14.05 41.46 -13.61
N SER A 792 14.59 40.64 -12.69
CA SER A 792 14.81 40.83 -11.21
C SER A 792 13.70 41.26 -10.20
N GLY A 793 13.51 40.43 -9.14
CA GLY A 793 13.23 40.84 -7.74
C GLY A 793 11.80 41.27 -7.34
N ASP A 794 11.44 41.40 -6.05
CA ASP A 794 11.95 40.74 -4.82
C ASP A 794 10.96 40.88 -3.61
N ASN A 795 11.14 40.05 -2.56
CA ASN A 795 10.79 40.24 -1.13
C ASN A 795 9.36 40.67 -0.60
N SER A 796 8.59 39.66 -0.13
CA SER A 796 8.24 39.34 1.30
C SER A 796 7.27 40.16 2.23
N HIS A 797 6.77 39.45 3.29
CA HIS A 797 6.17 39.93 4.57
C HIS A 797 4.74 40.57 4.54
N SER A 798 3.93 40.72 5.62
CA SER A 798 3.87 40.24 7.04
C SER A 798 2.53 40.72 7.71
N SER A 799 1.91 40.21 8.80
CA SER A 799 1.82 38.92 9.53
C SER A 799 0.74 39.00 10.67
N CYS A 800 0.27 37.86 11.22
CA CYS A 800 -0.38 37.70 12.55
C CYS A 800 -1.81 38.34 12.74
N THR A 801 -2.57 38.23 13.87
CA THR A 801 -2.29 37.82 15.28
C THR A 801 -3.57 37.40 16.08
N THR A 802 -3.46 36.45 17.05
CA THR A 802 -4.19 36.31 18.38
C THR A 802 -5.75 36.33 18.51
N ALA A 803 -6.42 35.86 19.58
CA ALA A 803 -6.22 34.83 20.64
C ALA A 803 -7.42 34.83 21.66
N ILE A 804 -7.34 34.03 22.77
CA ILE A 804 -8.11 34.14 24.06
C ILE A 804 -9.57 33.58 24.02
N SER A 805 -10.00 32.56 24.81
CA SER A 805 -10.27 32.42 26.29
C SER A 805 -11.67 32.95 26.72
N GLU A 806 -12.41 32.47 27.74
CA GLU A 806 -12.21 31.43 28.80
C GLU A 806 -13.53 30.97 29.51
N LYS A 807 -13.50 29.86 30.29
CA LYS A 807 -14.24 29.52 31.56
C LYS A 807 -15.81 29.42 31.74
N VAL A 808 -16.21 28.25 32.29
CA VAL A 808 -17.00 28.00 33.56
C VAL A 808 -18.55 28.10 33.63
N CYS A 809 -19.18 26.91 33.66
CA CYS A 809 -20.04 26.29 34.71
C CYS A 809 -21.07 27.09 35.55
N LEU A 810 -22.30 26.54 35.71
CA LEU A 810 -22.87 26.10 37.01
C LEU A 810 -24.16 25.24 36.89
N GLN A 811 -24.51 24.51 37.97
CA GLN A 811 -25.70 23.66 38.20
C GLN A 811 -26.69 24.37 39.17
N PRO A 812 -27.99 23.99 39.39
CA PRO A 812 -28.35 22.76 40.15
C PRO A 812 -29.81 22.14 40.09
N LYS A 813 -29.96 20.86 40.55
CA LYS A 813 -30.94 20.24 41.52
C LYS A 813 -32.49 20.36 41.39
N ASP A 814 -33.36 19.44 41.86
CA ASP A 814 -33.31 18.06 42.51
C ASP A 814 -34.50 17.16 41.94
N THR A 815 -35.34 16.27 42.53
CA THR A 815 -35.70 15.77 43.92
C THR A 815 -36.51 14.43 43.93
N VAL A 816 -36.83 13.91 45.15
CA VAL A 816 -37.71 12.78 45.64
C VAL A 816 -39.17 12.75 45.08
N SER A 817 -40.04 11.69 45.06
CA SER A 817 -40.26 10.37 45.75
C SER A 817 -40.62 9.19 44.77
N VAL A 818 -40.86 7.89 45.07
CA VAL A 818 -41.22 7.00 46.25
C VAL A 818 -42.77 6.95 46.55
N THR A 819 -43.51 5.81 46.64
CA THR A 819 -43.49 4.64 47.61
C THR A 819 -44.01 3.25 47.13
N GLU A 820 -43.38 2.14 47.60
CA GLU A 820 -43.95 0.89 48.24
C GLU A 820 -44.84 -0.15 47.48
N THR A 821 -44.94 -1.47 47.83
CA THR A 821 -44.35 -2.36 48.90
C THR A 821 -44.34 -3.87 48.52
N GLN A 822 -43.41 -4.67 49.12
CA GLN A 822 -43.50 -6.10 49.59
C GLN A 822 -43.96 -7.26 48.65
N ASP A 823 -43.52 -8.53 48.76
CA ASP A 823 -42.36 -9.26 49.38
C ASP A 823 -42.47 -10.76 48.88
N ALA A 824 -41.66 -11.80 49.17
CA ALA A 824 -40.40 -12.07 49.89
C ALA A 824 -39.77 -13.39 49.34
N SER A 825 -38.49 -13.68 49.61
CA SER A 825 -37.79 -14.92 49.13
C SER A 825 -36.77 -15.50 50.14
N PRO A 826 -36.58 -16.84 50.17
CA PRO A 826 -35.44 -17.49 50.85
C PRO A 826 -34.68 -18.53 49.98
N PRO A 827 -33.44 -18.93 50.34
CA PRO A 827 -32.39 -18.22 51.06
C PRO A 827 -31.13 -18.02 50.20
N ASP A 828 -30.23 -17.14 50.64
CA ASP A 828 -28.99 -16.82 49.93
C ASP A 828 -27.94 -17.95 50.01
N ILE A 829 -27.45 -18.44 48.86
CA ILE A 829 -26.20 -19.22 48.78
C ILE A 829 -25.16 -18.34 48.11
N SER A 830 -24.46 -17.56 48.94
CA SER A 830 -23.42 -16.65 48.47
C SER A 830 -22.25 -17.44 47.86
N ASN A 831 -22.14 -17.44 46.53
CA ASN A 831 -20.89 -17.73 45.84
C ASN A 831 -19.89 -16.61 46.14
N LYS A 832 -19.26 -16.67 47.31
CA LYS A 832 -18.14 -15.81 47.67
C LYS A 832 -17.02 -16.08 46.67
N SER A 833 -16.62 -15.05 45.93
CA SER A 833 -15.36 -15.08 45.20
C SER A 833 -14.23 -15.49 46.15
N PRO A 834 -13.25 -16.30 45.71
CA PRO A 834 -12.04 -16.53 46.49
C PRO A 834 -11.45 -15.19 46.91
N LYS A 835 -11.29 -14.97 48.22
CA LYS A 835 -10.65 -13.75 48.71
C LYS A 835 -9.16 -13.86 48.45
N PHE A 836 -8.66 -13.01 47.56
CA PHE A 836 -7.24 -12.72 47.42
C PHE A 836 -6.65 -12.38 48.80
N ASP A 837 -5.45 -12.89 49.11
CA ASP A 837 -4.77 -12.54 50.36
C ASP A 837 -3.87 -11.30 50.19
N ASP A 838 -4.45 -10.13 50.47
CA ASP A 838 -3.75 -8.84 50.43
C ASP A 838 -2.53 -8.79 51.36
N THR A 839 -2.32 -9.75 52.27
CA THR A 839 -1.17 -9.81 53.18
C THR A 839 0.17 -9.77 52.43
N ALA A 840 0.28 -10.42 51.26
CA ALA A 840 1.49 -10.40 50.45
C ALA A 840 1.77 -8.99 49.87
N ILE A 841 0.74 -8.33 49.33
CA ILE A 841 0.84 -6.97 48.78
C ILE A 841 1.12 -5.96 49.90
N ASN A 842 0.43 -6.04 51.03
CA ASN A 842 0.65 -5.15 52.18
C ASN A 842 2.04 -5.33 52.80
N THR A 843 2.58 -6.55 52.82
CA THR A 843 3.97 -6.82 53.22
C THR A 843 4.96 -6.16 52.26
N LEU A 844 4.71 -6.26 50.95
CA LEU A 844 5.54 -5.62 49.92
C LEU A 844 5.51 -4.09 50.03
N LEU A 845 4.33 -3.48 50.19
CA LEU A 845 4.18 -2.03 50.41
C LEU A 845 4.94 -1.59 51.68
N THR A 846 4.85 -2.37 52.76
CA THR A 846 5.57 -2.11 54.02
C THR A 846 7.09 -2.17 53.84
N LEU A 847 7.59 -3.12 53.04
CA LEU A 847 9.01 -3.26 52.69
C LEU A 847 9.53 -2.06 51.89
N PHE A 848 8.74 -1.54 50.95
CA PHE A 848 9.04 -0.28 50.23
C PHE A 848 8.69 0.99 51.03
N HIS A 849 8.34 0.85 52.33
CA HIS A 849 7.97 1.92 53.26
C HIS A 849 6.76 2.77 52.82
N LEU A 850 5.93 2.25 51.92
CA LEU A 850 4.74 2.87 51.40
C LEU A 850 3.61 2.72 52.42
N LYS A 851 3.13 3.84 52.96
CA LYS A 851 2.14 3.90 54.04
C LYS A 851 0.95 4.78 53.65
N ALA A 852 -0.22 4.45 54.16
CA ALA A 852 -1.35 5.36 54.14
C ALA A 852 -1.00 6.67 54.91
N PRO A 853 -1.43 7.84 54.44
CA PRO A 853 -2.36 8.08 53.34
C PRO A 853 -1.72 8.32 51.96
N SER A 854 -0.40 8.23 51.80
CA SER A 854 0.28 8.60 50.54
C SER A 854 0.32 7.48 49.50
N VAL A 855 0.18 6.22 49.91
CA VAL A 855 -0.15 5.09 49.04
C VAL A 855 -1.25 4.24 49.68
N THR A 856 -2.26 3.86 48.91
CA THR A 856 -3.35 2.96 49.33
C THR A 856 -3.70 1.97 48.23
N VAL A 857 -3.91 0.69 48.59
CA VAL A 857 -4.59 -0.27 47.71
C VAL A 857 -6.05 0.16 47.56
N GLU A 858 -6.53 0.35 46.33
CA GLU A 858 -7.95 0.66 46.07
C GLU A 858 -8.75 -0.58 45.67
N ASN A 859 -8.12 -1.51 44.95
CA ASN A 859 -8.78 -2.65 44.32
C ASN A 859 -7.78 -3.79 44.15
N VAL A 860 -8.22 -5.03 44.42
CA VAL A 860 -7.51 -6.26 44.04
C VAL A 860 -8.55 -7.22 43.49
N SER A 861 -8.25 -7.82 42.33
CA SER A 861 -9.18 -8.63 41.57
C SER A 861 -8.51 -9.89 41.01
N THR A 862 -9.30 -10.95 40.90
CA THR A 862 -8.90 -12.21 40.26
C THR A 862 -9.95 -12.56 39.22
N GLU A 863 -9.58 -12.50 37.95
CA GLU A 863 -10.36 -13.04 36.85
C GLU A 863 -10.14 -14.55 36.74
N MET A 864 -11.16 -15.29 36.33
CA MET A 864 -11.10 -16.73 36.10
C MET A 864 -11.80 -17.10 34.79
N VAL A 865 -11.15 -17.95 33.98
CA VAL A 865 -11.65 -18.45 32.69
C VAL A 865 -11.50 -19.97 32.66
N PHE A 866 -12.53 -20.69 32.21
CA PHE A 866 -12.45 -22.13 32.03
C PHE A 866 -11.74 -22.45 30.70
N SER A 867 -10.81 -23.39 30.72
CA SER A 867 -10.15 -23.95 29.53
C SER A 867 -10.56 -25.41 29.34
N CYS A 868 -10.79 -25.83 28.10
CA CYS A 868 -11.16 -27.20 27.76
C CYS A 868 -10.49 -27.63 26.45
N HIS A 869 -9.97 -28.87 26.42
CA HIS A 869 -9.28 -29.44 25.27
C HIS A 869 -10.01 -30.67 24.75
N VAL A 870 -10.29 -30.70 23.44
CA VAL A 870 -10.94 -31.81 22.72
C VAL A 870 -9.94 -32.47 21.80
N ASP A 871 -9.66 -33.74 22.05
CA ASP A 871 -8.74 -34.59 21.29
C ASP A 871 -9.53 -35.49 20.32
N ILE A 872 -9.09 -35.55 19.07
CA ILE A 872 -9.65 -36.39 18.02
C ILE A 872 -8.52 -37.16 17.36
N ASN A 873 -8.56 -38.49 17.47
CA ASN A 873 -7.50 -39.38 17.01
C ASN A 873 -7.92 -40.11 15.74
N LEU A 874 -7.32 -39.71 14.62
CA LEU A 874 -7.44 -40.39 13.34
C LEU A 874 -6.53 -41.63 13.34
N ASP A 875 -7.04 -42.78 12.92
CA ASP A 875 -6.27 -44.01 12.72
C ASP A 875 -6.54 -44.58 11.33
N LYS A 876 -5.47 -44.73 10.53
CA LYS A 876 -5.47 -45.21 9.12
C LYS A 876 -6.54 -44.55 8.24
N PHE A 877 -6.84 -43.29 8.52
CA PHE A 877 -7.84 -42.52 7.81
C PHE A 877 -7.48 -42.36 6.32
N MET A 878 -8.51 -42.29 5.47
CA MET A 878 -8.42 -42.09 4.03
C MET A 878 -8.96 -40.71 3.68
N PHE A 879 -8.09 -39.81 3.24
CA PHE A 879 -8.46 -38.50 2.73
C PHE A 879 -8.55 -38.54 1.20
N GLN A 880 -9.71 -38.24 0.63
CA GLN A 880 -9.95 -38.31 -0.82
C GLN A 880 -10.27 -36.94 -1.40
N ASN A 881 -9.49 -36.52 -2.41
CA ASN A 881 -9.80 -35.34 -3.21
C ASN A 881 -10.74 -35.74 -4.36
N ASN A 882 -11.95 -35.19 -4.35
CA ASN A 882 -13.00 -35.54 -5.31
C ASN A 882 -12.87 -34.84 -6.67
N ASN A 883 -11.99 -33.86 -6.80
CA ASN A 883 -11.72 -33.16 -8.06
C ASN A 883 -10.94 -34.06 -9.04
N GLN A 884 -11.22 -33.92 -10.33
CA GLN A 884 -10.48 -34.60 -11.40
C GLN A 884 -9.30 -33.75 -11.89
N TYR A 885 -8.20 -34.41 -12.24
CA TYR A 885 -6.95 -33.78 -12.69
C TYR A 885 -6.34 -34.56 -13.85
N THR A 886 -5.89 -33.85 -14.88
CA THR A 886 -5.18 -34.44 -16.04
C THR A 886 -3.76 -34.90 -15.72
N ALA A 887 -3.15 -34.37 -14.66
CA ALA A 887 -1.78 -34.67 -14.26
C ALA A 887 -1.72 -35.22 -12.82
N LYS A 888 -1.16 -36.43 -12.65
CA LYS A 888 -0.95 -37.08 -11.35
C LYS A 888 -0.20 -36.18 -10.34
N LYS A 889 0.82 -35.45 -10.81
CA LYS A 889 1.64 -34.55 -9.97
C LYS A 889 0.81 -33.46 -9.31
N ASP A 890 -0.12 -32.87 -10.04
CA ASP A 890 -0.93 -31.74 -9.55
C ASP A 890 -2.14 -32.24 -8.75
N ALA A 891 -2.67 -33.43 -9.07
CA ALA A 891 -3.60 -34.14 -8.21
C ALA A 891 -3.01 -34.35 -6.81
N ILE A 892 -1.78 -34.88 -6.72
CA ILE A 892 -1.07 -35.11 -5.45
C ILE A 892 -0.84 -33.79 -4.70
N ARG A 893 -0.33 -32.74 -5.38
CA ARG A 893 -0.13 -31.40 -4.78
C ARG A 893 -1.40 -30.82 -4.18
N LYS A 894 -2.49 -30.78 -4.97
CA LYS A 894 -3.80 -30.27 -4.51
C LYS A 894 -4.36 -31.10 -3.36
N THR A 895 -4.17 -32.43 -3.35
CA THR A 895 -4.64 -33.29 -2.25
C THR A 895 -3.84 -33.05 -0.96
N TYR A 896 -2.51 -32.90 -1.03
CA TYR A 896 -1.72 -32.50 0.15
C TYR A 896 -2.03 -31.08 0.62
N LEU A 897 -2.32 -30.15 -0.29
CA LEU A 897 -2.78 -28.80 0.06
C LEU A 897 -4.11 -28.83 0.84
N LEU A 898 -5.08 -29.60 0.36
CA LEU A 898 -6.37 -29.76 1.05
C LEU A 898 -6.21 -30.45 2.41
N LEU A 899 -5.40 -31.52 2.49
CA LEU A 899 -5.12 -32.20 3.76
C LEU A 899 -4.38 -31.29 4.76
N GLY A 900 -3.34 -30.56 4.32
CA GLY A 900 -2.55 -29.69 5.19
C GLY A 900 -3.35 -28.53 5.76
N ASN A 901 -4.27 -27.96 4.96
CA ASN A 901 -5.23 -26.96 5.43
C ASN A 901 -6.23 -27.59 6.43
N ALA A 902 -6.74 -28.80 6.19
CA ALA A 902 -7.68 -29.49 7.07
C ALA A 902 -7.06 -29.98 8.41
N LEU A 903 -5.75 -30.26 8.44
CA LEU A 903 -5.00 -30.63 9.64
C LEU A 903 -4.43 -29.42 10.41
N GLY A 904 -4.62 -28.19 9.91
CA GLY A 904 -4.13 -26.97 10.57
C GLY A 904 -2.61 -26.80 10.59
N ILE A 905 -1.88 -27.48 9.69
CA ILE A 905 -0.40 -27.55 9.67
C ILE A 905 0.25 -26.18 9.37
N SER A 906 -0.53 -25.20 8.91
CA SER A 906 -0.13 -23.79 8.86
C SER A 906 -1.31 -22.88 9.26
N LYS A 907 -1.00 -21.78 9.96
CA LYS A 907 -1.99 -20.73 10.32
C LYS A 907 -2.43 -19.89 9.11
N HIS A 908 -1.64 -19.92 8.03
CA HIS A 908 -1.94 -19.31 6.73
C HIS A 908 -2.16 -20.42 5.71
N LYS A 909 -2.99 -20.19 4.68
CA LYS A 909 -3.19 -21.17 3.58
C LYS A 909 -1.83 -21.65 3.05
N LEU A 910 -1.58 -22.96 3.04
CA LEU A 910 -0.30 -23.47 2.53
C LEU A 910 -0.12 -23.08 1.06
N ASP A 911 1.12 -22.76 0.66
CA ASP A 911 1.47 -22.70 -0.76
C ASP A 911 1.34 -24.08 -1.40
N GLU A 912 0.77 -24.12 -2.60
CA GLU A 912 0.52 -25.34 -3.36
C GLU A 912 1.80 -26.08 -3.77
N ASN A 913 2.90 -25.36 -4.01
CA ASN A 913 4.16 -25.97 -4.41
C ASN A 913 4.83 -26.69 -3.23
N ASN A 914 4.77 -26.11 -2.04
CA ASN A 914 5.38 -26.62 -0.81
C ASN A 914 4.46 -27.52 0.03
N ALA A 915 3.14 -27.55 -0.21
CA ALA A 915 2.18 -28.27 0.62
C ALA A 915 2.53 -29.75 0.90
N SER A 916 2.99 -30.51 -0.11
CA SER A 916 3.37 -31.92 0.08
C SER A 916 4.62 -32.06 0.96
N MET A 917 5.57 -31.13 0.87
CA MET A 917 6.77 -31.10 1.72
C MET A 917 6.40 -30.78 3.16
N LEU A 918 5.63 -29.71 3.39
CA LEU A 918 5.24 -29.25 4.73
C LEU A 918 4.39 -30.30 5.49
N VAL A 919 3.44 -30.95 4.82
CA VAL A 919 2.65 -32.04 5.44
C VAL A 919 3.53 -33.25 5.75
N LYS A 920 4.44 -33.65 4.86
CA LYS A 920 5.38 -34.76 5.14
C LYS A 920 6.38 -34.41 6.25
N GLN A 921 6.78 -33.15 6.36
CA GLN A 921 7.66 -32.65 7.42
C GLN A 921 6.97 -32.69 8.79
N ASP A 922 5.74 -32.19 8.92
CA ASP A 922 4.98 -32.21 10.17
C ASP A 922 4.73 -33.65 10.69
N PHE A 923 4.35 -34.56 9.79
CA PHE A 923 4.23 -35.99 10.12
C PHE A 923 5.58 -36.57 10.57
N SER A 924 6.69 -36.22 9.90
CA SER A 924 8.03 -36.68 10.27
C SER A 924 8.47 -36.14 11.64
N GLN A 925 8.20 -34.86 11.95
CA GLN A 925 8.49 -34.23 13.24
C GLN A 925 7.70 -34.89 14.38
N LYS A 926 6.43 -35.25 14.13
CA LYS A 926 5.58 -36.00 15.06
C LYS A 926 5.87 -37.51 15.09
N SER A 927 6.88 -37.98 14.36
CA SER A 927 7.23 -39.41 14.21
C SER A 927 6.08 -40.31 13.72
N LEU A 928 5.18 -39.74 12.90
CA LEU A 928 4.02 -40.42 12.31
C LEU A 928 4.38 -41.05 10.95
N THR A 929 3.65 -42.10 10.57
CA THR A 929 3.80 -42.73 9.24
C THR A 929 3.28 -41.80 8.14
N LEU A 930 4.09 -41.55 7.11
CA LEU A 930 3.74 -40.67 6.01
C LEU A 930 2.50 -41.18 5.24
N PRO A 931 1.54 -40.30 4.86
CA PRO A 931 0.36 -40.70 4.08
C PRO A 931 0.74 -41.30 2.72
N LYS A 932 0.09 -42.40 2.33
CA LYS A 932 0.35 -43.10 1.06
C LYS A 932 -0.46 -42.51 -0.08
N GLU A 933 0.23 -42.09 -1.14
CA GLU A 933 -0.34 -41.52 -2.36
C GLU A 933 -0.96 -42.61 -3.25
N VAL A 934 -2.28 -42.58 -3.42
CA VAL A 934 -3.01 -43.38 -4.44
C VAL A 934 -3.55 -42.43 -5.52
N PHE A 935 -3.49 -42.86 -6.77
CA PHE A 935 -3.99 -42.10 -7.93
C PHE A 935 -4.69 -43.04 -8.91
N GLU A 936 -6.01 -42.91 -8.99
CA GLU A 936 -6.94 -43.76 -9.74
C GLU A 936 -8.07 -42.86 -10.30
N ASP A 937 -8.64 -43.18 -11.46
CA ASP A 937 -9.73 -42.42 -12.12
C ASP A 937 -9.53 -40.89 -12.20
N ASN A 938 -8.29 -40.46 -12.48
CA ASN A 938 -7.87 -39.05 -12.51
C ASN A 938 -8.07 -38.28 -11.19
N LYS A 939 -8.20 -38.99 -10.06
CA LYS A 939 -8.31 -38.46 -8.69
C LYS A 939 -7.13 -38.93 -7.84
N CYS A 940 -6.93 -38.29 -6.69
CA CYS A 940 -5.90 -38.68 -5.73
C CYS A 940 -6.49 -38.82 -4.31
N SER A 941 -6.11 -39.90 -3.62
CA SER A 941 -6.33 -40.05 -2.17
C SER A 941 -5.01 -40.24 -1.43
N LEU A 942 -5.05 -39.91 -0.14
CA LEU A 942 -3.98 -40.12 0.82
C LEU A 942 -4.49 -41.11 1.87
N ASN A 943 -3.87 -42.28 1.91
CA ASN A 943 -4.29 -43.43 2.72
C ASN A 943 -3.33 -43.63 3.92
N ASP A 944 -3.73 -44.45 4.89
CA ASP A 944 -2.97 -44.75 6.12
C ASP A 944 -2.61 -43.51 6.97
N ILE A 945 -3.50 -42.51 7.03
CA ILE A 945 -3.33 -41.32 7.87
C ILE A 945 -3.67 -41.66 9.33
N THR A 946 -2.65 -41.84 10.16
CA THR A 946 -2.79 -41.86 11.63
C THR A 946 -2.23 -40.55 12.19
N TYR A 947 -3.07 -39.76 12.88
CA TYR A 947 -2.77 -38.38 13.27
C TYR A 947 -3.68 -37.92 14.43
N SER A 948 -3.17 -37.11 15.35
CA SER A 948 -3.93 -36.58 16.50
C SER A 948 -4.21 -35.09 16.33
N LEU A 949 -5.47 -34.69 16.55
CA LEU A 949 -5.96 -33.32 16.45
C LEU A 949 -6.43 -32.86 17.84
N VAL A 950 -5.97 -31.70 18.30
CA VAL A 950 -6.35 -31.12 19.60
C VAL A 950 -6.98 -29.74 19.36
N TYR A 951 -8.12 -29.48 20.00
CA TYR A 951 -8.89 -28.25 19.83
C TYR A 951 -9.17 -27.59 21.19
N ASP A 952 -8.62 -26.38 21.37
CA ASP A 952 -8.73 -25.63 22.62
C ASP A 952 -9.94 -24.70 22.62
N GLY A 953 -10.76 -24.75 23.67
CA GLY A 953 -11.86 -23.82 23.93
C GLY A 953 -11.68 -23.10 25.26
N LYS A 954 -12.11 -21.84 25.33
CA LYS A 954 -12.10 -21.01 26.54
C LYS A 954 -13.43 -20.27 26.69
N GLY A 955 -13.91 -20.13 27.93
CA GLY A 955 -15.20 -19.50 28.22
C GLY A 955 -15.35 -19.06 29.69
N SER A 956 -16.39 -18.28 29.98
CA SER A 956 -16.73 -17.87 31.35
C SER A 956 -17.37 -19.01 32.15
N THR A 957 -17.83 -20.07 31.46
CA THR A 957 -18.31 -21.33 32.04
C THR A 957 -17.63 -22.54 31.40
N GLU A 958 -17.63 -23.69 32.07
CA GLU A 958 -17.14 -24.96 31.49
C GLU A 958 -17.95 -25.35 30.23
N ALA A 959 -19.24 -24.99 30.17
CA ALA A 959 -20.10 -25.24 29.02
C ALA A 959 -19.68 -24.40 27.80
N GLU A 960 -19.40 -23.10 27.98
CA GLU A 960 -18.83 -22.26 26.92
C GLU A 960 -17.46 -22.74 26.46
N ALA A 961 -16.59 -23.15 27.40
CA ALA A 961 -15.27 -23.68 27.07
C ALA A 961 -15.38 -24.96 26.22
N LYS A 962 -16.29 -25.88 26.57
CA LYS A 962 -16.60 -27.06 25.73
C LYS A 962 -17.17 -26.66 24.38
N GLN A 963 -18.19 -25.80 24.31
CA GLN A 963 -18.81 -25.40 23.05
C GLN A 963 -17.80 -24.74 22.11
N ALA A 964 -16.88 -23.92 22.65
CA ALA A 964 -15.79 -23.30 21.89
C ALA A 964 -14.76 -24.31 21.38
N ALA A 965 -14.49 -25.40 22.11
CA ALA A 965 -13.62 -26.48 21.67
C ALA A 965 -14.30 -27.36 20.60
N LEU A 966 -15.52 -27.81 20.88
CA LEU A 966 -16.33 -28.64 20.00
C LEU A 966 -16.67 -27.94 18.67
N GLN A 967 -17.01 -26.64 18.68
CA GLN A 967 -17.30 -25.93 17.44
C GLN A 967 -16.07 -25.87 16.53
N LYS A 968 -14.86 -25.61 17.08
CA LYS A 968 -13.61 -25.66 16.31
C LYS A 968 -13.33 -27.06 15.75
N ALA A 969 -13.55 -28.09 16.56
CA ALA A 969 -13.39 -29.48 16.14
C ALA A 969 -14.36 -29.83 15.00
N LEU A 970 -15.63 -29.43 15.13
CA LEU A 970 -16.67 -29.61 14.12
C LEU A 970 -16.33 -28.90 12.80
N ASP A 971 -16.00 -27.61 12.87
CA ASP A 971 -15.65 -26.78 11.72
C ASP A 971 -14.50 -27.42 10.91
N MET A 972 -13.43 -27.84 11.58
CA MET A 972 -12.28 -28.48 10.95
C MET A 972 -12.57 -29.89 10.43
N LEU A 973 -13.42 -30.68 11.13
CA LEU A 973 -13.87 -31.98 10.64
C LEU A 973 -14.73 -31.87 9.37
N THR A 974 -15.50 -30.80 9.18
CA THR A 974 -16.25 -30.61 7.92
C THR A 974 -15.31 -30.54 6.72
N LEU A 975 -14.18 -29.82 6.86
CA LEU A 975 -13.14 -29.71 5.85
C LEU A 975 -12.43 -31.05 5.60
N LEU A 976 -12.07 -31.76 6.68
CA LEU A 976 -11.36 -33.05 6.60
C LEU A 976 -12.21 -34.15 5.94
N PHE A 977 -13.52 -34.16 6.19
CA PHE A 977 -14.43 -35.20 5.71
C PHE A 977 -15.20 -34.85 4.43
N GLY A 978 -15.09 -33.59 3.96
CA GLY A 978 -15.65 -33.12 2.68
C GLY A 978 -17.12 -32.66 2.75
N PHE A 979 -17.63 -32.30 3.93
CA PHE A 979 -18.99 -31.80 4.09
C PHE A 979 -19.07 -30.29 3.81
N LYS A 980 -20.00 -29.86 2.96
CA LYS A 980 -20.14 -28.44 2.56
C LYS A 980 -20.68 -27.53 3.68
N SER A 981 -21.50 -28.10 4.57
CA SER A 981 -22.13 -27.43 5.71
C SER A 981 -22.81 -28.48 6.58
N LEU A 982 -22.86 -28.28 7.89
CA LEU A 982 -23.64 -29.10 8.82
C LEU A 982 -24.72 -28.25 9.53
N PRO A 983 -25.80 -28.87 10.05
CA PRO A 983 -26.76 -28.18 10.90
C PRO A 983 -26.07 -27.63 12.15
N LYS A 984 -26.32 -26.36 12.49
CA LYS A 984 -25.83 -25.77 13.74
C LYS A 984 -26.55 -26.43 14.92
N CYS A 985 -25.78 -27.08 15.79
CA CYS A 985 -26.26 -27.55 17.09
C CYS A 985 -26.47 -26.37 18.04
N SER A 986 -27.38 -26.55 19.00
CA SER A 986 -27.75 -25.55 20.02
C SER A 986 -27.15 -25.83 21.40
N THR A 987 -26.74 -27.08 21.65
CA THR A 987 -26.13 -27.52 22.92
C THR A 987 -24.77 -28.21 22.71
N VAL A 988 -24.02 -28.34 23.81
CA VAL A 988 -22.75 -29.07 23.89
C VAL A 988 -22.96 -30.54 23.50
N GLU A 989 -24.01 -31.14 24.04
CA GLU A 989 -24.37 -32.54 23.88
C GLU A 989 -24.80 -32.86 22.45
N GLU A 990 -25.55 -31.96 21.79
CA GLU A 990 -25.87 -32.06 20.37
C GLU A 990 -24.61 -31.97 19.50
N THR A 991 -23.71 -31.03 19.82
CA THR A 991 -22.47 -30.80 19.06
C THR A 991 -21.53 -32.01 19.18
N GLU A 992 -21.35 -32.55 20.39
CA GLU A 992 -20.57 -33.77 20.65
C GLU A 992 -21.19 -35.00 19.97
N ALA A 993 -22.51 -35.19 20.04
CA ALA A 993 -23.20 -36.28 19.35
C ALA A 993 -23.05 -36.17 17.82
N GLN A 994 -23.09 -34.97 17.26
CA GLN A 994 -22.85 -34.72 15.84
C GLN A 994 -21.42 -35.09 15.44
N ILE A 995 -20.40 -34.65 16.20
CA ILE A 995 -18.99 -34.98 15.97
C ILE A 995 -18.77 -36.50 16.04
N ASN A 996 -19.23 -37.17 17.09
CA ASN A 996 -19.06 -38.62 17.26
C ASN A 996 -19.78 -39.41 16.16
N THR A 997 -20.93 -38.92 15.67
CA THR A 997 -21.61 -39.51 14.50
C THR A 997 -20.75 -39.39 13.22
N LEU A 998 -20.11 -38.25 12.97
CA LEU A 998 -19.21 -38.05 11.82
C LEU A 998 -17.98 -38.96 11.91
N LEU A 999 -17.35 -39.04 13.10
CA LEU A 999 -16.17 -39.88 13.34
C LEU A 999 -16.48 -41.36 13.09
N ARG A 1000 -17.56 -41.88 13.69
CA ARG A 1000 -18.03 -43.26 13.46
C ARG A 1000 -18.37 -43.52 11.98
N THR A 1001 -18.96 -42.56 11.28
CA THR A 1001 -19.25 -42.64 9.83
C THR A 1001 -17.99 -42.78 8.97
N LYS A 1002 -16.83 -42.35 9.47
CA LYS A 1002 -15.51 -42.53 8.85
C LYS A 1002 -14.65 -43.63 9.50
N GLY A 1003 -15.26 -44.51 10.30
CA GLY A 1003 -14.59 -45.61 11.00
C GLY A 1003 -13.62 -45.17 12.10
N GLN A 1004 -13.70 -43.91 12.54
CA GLN A 1004 -12.84 -43.33 13.57
C GLN A 1004 -13.46 -43.51 14.96
N LYS A 1005 -12.63 -43.36 16.00
CA LYS A 1005 -13.07 -43.38 17.41
C LYS A 1005 -13.79 -42.08 17.76
N ASP A 1006 -14.61 -42.12 18.81
CA ASP A 1006 -15.23 -40.93 19.39
C ASP A 1006 -14.18 -39.94 19.92
N LEU A 1007 -14.58 -38.67 20.07
CA LEU A 1007 -13.74 -37.62 20.66
C LEU A 1007 -13.45 -37.90 22.14
N ILE A 1008 -12.35 -37.35 22.64
CA ILE A 1008 -11.90 -37.47 24.03
C ILE A 1008 -11.64 -36.06 24.59
N TYR A 1009 -12.08 -35.78 25.82
CA TYR A 1009 -11.67 -34.56 26.52
C TYR A 1009 -10.37 -34.85 27.28
N SER A 1010 -9.25 -34.23 26.89
CA SER A 1010 -7.94 -34.51 27.49
C SER A 1010 -7.69 -33.71 28.76
N HIS A 1011 -7.99 -32.41 28.74
CA HIS A 1011 -7.73 -31.50 29.86
C HIS A 1011 -8.88 -30.51 30.10
N LYS A 1012 -9.09 -30.19 31.37
CA LYS A 1012 -9.87 -29.04 31.85
C LYS A 1012 -9.11 -28.40 32.99
N HIS A 1013 -8.93 -27.09 32.96
CA HIS A 1013 -8.31 -26.32 34.03
C HIS A 1013 -8.91 -24.91 34.10
N ASN A 1014 -8.95 -24.36 35.30
CA ASN A 1014 -9.32 -22.97 35.52
C ASN A 1014 -8.06 -22.13 35.34
N LEU A 1015 -8.11 -21.18 34.41
CA LEU A 1015 -7.08 -20.18 34.22
C LEU A 1015 -7.41 -18.96 35.06
N TYR A 1016 -6.41 -18.44 35.78
CA TYR A 1016 -6.54 -17.29 36.67
C TYR A 1016 -5.67 -16.13 36.19
N LYS A 1017 -6.14 -14.91 36.42
CA LYS A 1017 -5.36 -13.68 36.25
C LYS A 1017 -5.63 -12.74 37.42
N CYS A 1018 -4.60 -12.31 38.13
CA CYS A 1018 -4.69 -11.41 39.28
C CYS A 1018 -4.22 -10.00 38.91
N SER A 1019 -4.93 -8.98 39.41
CA SER A 1019 -4.61 -7.56 39.21
C SER A 1019 -4.82 -6.74 40.49
N VAL A 1020 -4.00 -5.70 40.69
CA VAL A 1020 -4.08 -4.74 41.80
C VAL A 1020 -4.01 -3.30 41.29
N GLU A 1021 -4.74 -2.41 41.95
CA GLU A 1021 -4.68 -0.96 41.70
C GLU A 1021 -4.23 -0.22 42.97
N LEU A 1022 -3.13 0.51 42.84
CA LEU A 1022 -2.56 1.36 43.90
C LEU A 1022 -2.80 2.83 43.59
N LEU A 1023 -3.45 3.56 44.51
CA LEU A 1023 -3.51 5.01 44.46
C LEU A 1023 -2.30 5.59 45.20
N PHE A 1024 -1.45 6.29 44.45
CA PHE A 1024 -0.45 7.21 44.99
C PHE A 1024 -1.09 8.58 45.11
N LYS A 1025 -1.06 9.17 46.31
CA LYS A 1025 -1.69 10.46 46.61
C LYS A 1025 -0.69 11.43 47.21
N ASP A 1026 -0.42 12.48 46.43
CA ASP A 1026 0.55 13.55 46.71
C ASP A 1026 1.90 12.98 47.20
N TYR A 1027 2.25 11.81 46.64
CA TYR A 1027 3.44 11.05 46.97
C TYR A 1027 4.66 11.80 46.46
N THR A 1028 5.68 11.90 47.31
CA THR A 1028 6.87 12.73 47.04
C THR A 1028 8.11 11.86 47.02
N MET A 1029 8.90 12.00 45.95
CA MET A 1029 10.20 11.36 45.76
C MET A 1029 11.28 12.42 45.67
N GLU A 1030 12.44 12.16 46.26
CA GLU A 1030 13.63 13.01 46.13
C GLU A 1030 14.73 12.24 45.41
N SER A 1031 15.69 12.96 44.83
CA SER A 1031 16.95 12.37 44.41
C SER A 1031 18.10 13.37 44.47
N LYS A 1032 19.30 12.83 44.74
CA LYS A 1032 20.54 13.58 44.98
C LYS A 1032 21.70 13.11 44.08
N HIS A 1033 21.43 12.21 43.13
CA HIS A 1033 22.46 11.46 42.41
C HIS A 1033 23.20 12.30 41.35
N GLU A 1034 22.50 13.20 40.64
CA GLU A 1034 23.06 13.88 39.47
C GLU A 1034 23.65 15.26 39.75
N LYS A 1035 24.71 15.58 39.02
CA LYS A 1035 25.49 16.82 39.18
C LYS A 1035 24.76 18.06 38.64
N ARG A 1036 23.70 17.90 37.84
CA ARG A 1036 22.85 19.00 37.39
C ARG A 1036 21.37 18.74 37.67
N LYS A 1037 20.67 19.79 38.07
CA LYS A 1037 19.22 19.78 38.34
C LYS A 1037 18.39 19.17 37.20
N LYS A 1038 18.73 19.45 35.93
CA LYS A 1038 18.03 18.85 34.77
C LYS A 1038 18.18 17.33 34.69
N GLU A 1039 19.33 16.80 35.09
CA GLU A 1039 19.61 15.36 35.10
C GLU A 1039 18.81 14.69 36.23
N ASN A 1040 18.81 15.23 37.46
CA ASN A 1040 17.93 14.76 38.55
C ASN A 1040 16.44 14.80 38.18
N LEU A 1041 15.97 15.85 37.49
CA LEU A 1041 14.58 15.94 37.01
C LEU A 1041 14.23 14.84 35.99
N ASN A 1042 15.12 14.53 35.05
CA ASN A 1042 14.93 13.44 34.10
C ASN A 1042 15.00 12.05 34.80
N HIS A 1043 15.90 11.85 35.75
CA HIS A 1043 16.03 10.62 36.56
C HIS A 1043 14.75 10.32 37.35
N LEU A 1044 14.27 11.30 38.12
CA LEU A 1044 12.98 11.22 38.83
C LEU A 1044 11.81 10.94 37.88
N SER A 1045 11.83 11.54 36.68
CA SER A 1045 10.79 11.28 35.67
C SER A 1045 10.86 9.85 35.12
N SER A 1046 12.07 9.32 34.89
CA SER A 1046 12.29 7.94 34.46
C SER A 1046 11.77 6.94 35.48
N ARG A 1047 11.95 7.22 36.77
CA ARG A 1047 11.48 6.38 37.88
C ARG A 1047 9.95 6.32 37.94
N ILE A 1048 9.26 7.46 37.75
CA ILE A 1048 7.78 7.45 37.70
C ILE A 1048 7.26 6.76 36.43
N LEU A 1049 7.94 6.91 35.28
CA LEU A 1049 7.57 6.17 34.05
C LEU A 1049 7.74 4.64 34.22
N GLY A 1050 8.82 4.19 34.88
CA GLY A 1050 9.05 2.78 35.21
C GLY A 1050 8.00 2.19 36.15
N LEU A 1051 7.63 2.92 37.21
CA LEU A 1051 6.51 2.56 38.10
C LEU A 1051 5.19 2.36 37.34
N LEU A 1052 4.93 3.20 36.35
CA LEU A 1052 3.74 3.16 35.51
C LEU A 1052 3.79 2.11 34.39
N ALA A 1053 4.91 1.39 34.23
CA ALA A 1053 5.21 0.50 33.10
C ALA A 1053 5.03 1.19 31.73
N VAL A 1054 5.51 2.44 31.63
CA VAL A 1054 5.49 3.24 30.41
C VAL A 1054 6.90 3.33 29.83
N GLU A 1055 7.15 2.61 28.74
CA GLU A 1055 8.39 2.72 27.98
C GLU A 1055 8.38 4.03 27.16
N PRO A 1056 9.31 4.98 27.40
CA PRO A 1056 9.41 6.20 26.59
C PRO A 1056 10.10 5.89 25.25
N GLU A 1057 9.71 6.58 24.17
CA GLU A 1057 10.34 6.40 22.86
C GLU A 1057 11.86 6.59 22.92
N PRO A 1058 12.66 5.72 22.29
CA PRO A 1058 14.11 5.89 22.23
C PRO A 1058 14.46 7.22 21.54
N ASN A 1059 15.33 8.01 22.20
CA ASN A 1059 15.66 9.41 21.90
C ASN A 1059 14.71 10.51 22.45
N THR A 1060 13.84 10.19 23.42
CA THR A 1060 13.04 11.21 24.14
C THR A 1060 13.92 12.21 24.91
N ALA A 1061 14.13 13.41 24.34
CA ALA A 1061 15.09 14.42 24.82
C ALA A 1061 14.78 15.05 26.20
N SER A 1062 13.62 14.77 26.80
CA SER A 1062 13.36 14.95 28.23
C SER A 1062 12.25 14.02 28.69
N LEU A 1063 12.58 13.10 29.59
CA LEU A 1063 11.64 12.15 30.18
C LEU A 1063 10.56 12.85 31.00
N ARG A 1064 10.87 14.04 31.56
CA ARG A 1064 9.89 14.91 32.19
C ARG A 1064 8.74 15.29 31.24
N ASN A 1065 9.04 15.68 30.01
CA ASN A 1065 7.99 16.06 29.05
C ASN A 1065 7.08 14.86 28.73
N CYS A 1066 7.66 13.66 28.56
CA CYS A 1066 6.90 12.43 28.35
C CYS A 1066 5.98 12.11 29.53
N LEU A 1067 6.47 12.30 30.76
CA LEU A 1067 5.67 12.11 31.97
C LEU A 1067 4.56 13.17 32.09
N ASP A 1068 4.89 14.45 31.88
CA ASP A 1068 3.92 15.56 31.90
C ASP A 1068 2.83 15.35 30.82
N ASP A 1069 3.18 14.84 29.64
CA ASP A 1069 2.24 14.53 28.56
C ASP A 1069 1.39 13.28 28.83
N TRP A 1070 1.94 12.22 29.45
CA TRP A 1070 1.17 11.06 29.90
C TRP A 1070 0.11 11.46 30.94
N PHE A 1071 0.48 12.30 31.92
CA PHE A 1071 -0.45 12.82 32.92
C PHE A 1071 -1.55 13.68 32.28
N LYS A 1072 -1.24 14.52 31.29
CA LYS A 1072 -2.24 15.26 30.49
C LYS A 1072 -3.21 14.32 29.77
N GLN A 1073 -2.71 13.28 29.09
CA GLN A 1073 -3.56 12.31 28.37
C GLN A 1073 -4.54 11.57 29.29
N LYS A 1074 -4.16 11.34 30.55
CA LYS A 1074 -5.02 10.73 31.58
C LYS A 1074 -5.92 11.73 32.32
N ASN A 1075 -5.91 13.01 31.94
CA ASN A 1075 -6.58 14.12 32.64
C ASN A 1075 -6.17 14.26 34.12
N LEU A 1076 -4.92 13.92 34.45
CA LEU A 1076 -4.36 14.00 35.81
C LEU A 1076 -3.59 15.31 36.03
N LYS A 1077 -3.49 15.72 37.30
CA LYS A 1077 -2.63 16.83 37.72
C LYS A 1077 -1.16 16.46 37.51
N GLN A 1078 -0.46 17.22 36.67
CA GLN A 1078 0.96 17.01 36.35
C GLN A 1078 1.85 16.98 37.61
N PRO A 1079 2.94 16.18 37.61
CA PRO A 1079 3.90 16.15 38.71
C PRO A 1079 4.51 17.53 39.00
N VAL A 1080 4.53 17.91 40.28
CA VAL A 1080 5.13 19.16 40.75
C VAL A 1080 6.59 18.91 41.09
N PHE A 1081 7.52 19.57 40.40
CA PHE A 1081 8.96 19.44 40.65
C PHE A 1081 9.50 20.66 41.38
N GLU A 1082 10.22 20.44 42.48
CA GLU A 1082 10.81 21.48 43.32
C GLU A 1082 12.31 21.22 43.53
N ASN A 1083 13.06 22.27 43.86
CA ASN A 1083 14.45 22.16 44.28
C ASN A 1083 14.47 21.93 45.80
N THR A 1084 15.36 21.07 46.29
CA THR A 1084 15.64 20.99 47.73
C THR A 1084 16.62 22.10 48.15
N GLU A 1085 16.80 22.32 49.44
CA GLU A 1085 17.73 23.33 49.98
C GLU A 1085 19.20 22.95 49.78
N GLU A 1086 19.47 21.67 49.53
CA GLU A 1086 20.80 21.13 49.25
C GLU A 1086 21.26 21.48 47.82
N ALA A 1087 22.56 21.73 47.66
CA ALA A 1087 23.14 22.01 46.36
C ALA A 1087 22.90 20.83 45.40
N HIS A 1088 22.23 21.11 44.27
CA HIS A 1088 21.89 20.20 43.16
C HIS A 1088 20.72 19.21 43.38
N GLY A 1089 20.22 19.03 44.61
CA GLY A 1089 19.08 18.14 44.89
C GLY A 1089 17.76 18.58 44.27
N SER A 1090 16.83 17.64 44.10
CA SER A 1090 15.49 17.90 43.55
C SER A 1090 14.46 16.90 44.08
N LYS A 1091 13.20 17.32 44.17
CA LYS A 1091 12.05 16.46 44.51
C LYS A 1091 10.93 16.57 43.49
N VAL A 1092 10.07 15.57 43.46
CA VAL A 1092 8.85 15.52 42.65
C VAL A 1092 7.67 15.03 43.51
N THR A 1093 6.52 15.68 43.39
CA THR A 1093 5.27 15.32 44.08
C THR A 1093 4.16 15.04 43.06
N PHE A 1094 3.51 13.88 43.14
CA PHE A 1094 2.51 13.45 42.16
C PHE A 1094 1.34 12.64 42.77
N SER A 1095 0.23 12.57 42.04
CA SER A 1095 -0.97 11.80 42.39
C SER A 1095 -1.41 10.97 41.18
N VAL A 1096 -1.44 9.64 41.28
CA VAL A 1096 -1.71 8.73 40.15
C VAL A 1096 -2.23 7.37 40.62
N LYS A 1097 -3.04 6.70 39.78
CA LYS A 1097 -3.41 5.29 39.97
C LYS A 1097 -2.47 4.40 39.16
N VAL A 1098 -1.89 3.38 39.80
CA VAL A 1098 -0.99 2.39 39.20
C VAL A 1098 -1.71 1.04 39.19
N SER A 1099 -2.22 0.65 38.03
CA SER A 1099 -2.84 -0.66 37.82
C SER A 1099 -1.79 -1.66 37.34
N CYS A 1100 -1.71 -2.81 38.00
CA CYS A 1100 -0.73 -3.87 37.79
C CYS A 1100 -1.46 -5.22 37.64
N SER A 1101 -0.99 -6.11 36.76
CA SER A 1101 -1.57 -7.44 36.55
C SER A 1101 -0.49 -8.45 36.23
N ASN A 1102 -0.61 -9.71 36.66
CA ASN A 1102 0.35 -10.73 36.27
C ASN A 1102 0.33 -10.95 34.73
N PRO A 1103 1.47 -11.30 34.08
CA PRO A 1103 1.57 -11.15 32.62
C PRO A 1103 0.69 -12.10 31.80
N ASN A 1104 0.51 -13.34 32.29
CA ASN A 1104 -0.18 -14.42 31.59
C ASN A 1104 -1.39 -14.94 32.37
N TRP A 1105 -2.18 -15.79 31.72
CA TRP A 1105 -3.15 -16.64 32.41
C TRP A 1105 -2.44 -17.85 33.02
N GLU A 1106 -2.75 -18.20 34.27
CA GLU A 1106 -2.04 -19.21 35.07
C GLU A 1106 -2.97 -20.32 35.56
N ASP A 1107 -2.51 -21.56 35.61
CA ASP A 1107 -3.33 -22.74 35.97
C ASP A 1107 -3.74 -22.80 37.46
N SER A 1108 -3.27 -21.86 38.29
CA SER A 1108 -3.73 -21.71 39.66
C SER A 1108 -3.70 -20.26 40.13
N MET A 1109 -4.69 -19.88 40.94
CA MET A 1109 -4.80 -18.55 41.55
C MET A 1109 -3.51 -18.18 42.29
N LYS A 1110 -2.95 -19.09 43.10
CA LYS A 1110 -1.72 -18.85 43.88
C LYS A 1110 -0.51 -18.48 43.00
N VAL A 1111 -0.37 -19.08 41.81
CA VAL A 1111 0.71 -18.71 40.88
C VAL A 1111 0.44 -17.37 40.20
N ALA A 1112 -0.82 -17.01 39.94
CA ALA A 1112 -1.19 -15.66 39.48
C ALA A 1112 -0.96 -14.59 40.57
N GLU A 1113 -1.23 -14.91 41.85
CA GLU A 1113 -0.93 -14.05 43.01
C GLU A 1113 0.58 -13.84 43.19
N GLU A 1114 1.38 -14.92 43.17
CA GLU A 1114 2.84 -14.85 43.27
C GLU A 1114 3.45 -14.02 42.13
N LYS A 1115 3.04 -14.28 40.88
CA LYS A 1115 3.50 -13.49 39.72
C LYS A 1115 3.00 -12.05 39.72
N LEU A 1116 1.85 -11.75 40.32
CA LEU A 1116 1.40 -10.36 40.52
C LEU A 1116 2.29 -9.64 41.54
N VAL A 1117 2.66 -10.32 42.64
CA VAL A 1117 3.54 -9.77 43.67
C VAL A 1117 4.94 -9.53 43.14
N ASP A 1118 5.45 -10.39 42.25
CA ASP A 1118 6.75 -10.18 41.60
C ASP A 1118 6.74 -9.08 40.53
N GLU A 1119 5.74 -9.03 39.64
CA GLU A 1119 5.55 -7.91 38.70
C GLU A 1119 5.40 -6.57 39.45
N LEU A 1120 4.62 -6.55 40.54
CA LEU A 1120 4.49 -5.36 41.39
C LEU A 1120 5.82 -5.01 42.05
N ARG A 1121 6.60 -5.99 42.52
CA ARG A 1121 7.93 -5.77 43.12
C ARG A 1121 8.88 -5.09 42.13
N GLU A 1122 8.92 -5.54 40.87
CA GLU A 1122 9.74 -4.92 39.84
C GLU A 1122 9.33 -3.46 39.58
N ARG A 1123 8.03 -3.15 39.54
CA ARG A 1123 7.54 -1.76 39.41
C ARG A 1123 7.85 -0.89 40.63
N LEU A 1124 7.74 -1.44 41.85
CA LEU A 1124 8.02 -0.68 43.08
C LEU A 1124 9.51 -0.41 43.30
N LYS A 1125 10.45 -1.17 42.68
CA LYS A 1125 11.90 -0.86 42.71
C LYS A 1125 12.23 0.55 42.22
N TYR A 1126 11.45 1.11 41.30
CA TYR A 1126 11.66 2.48 40.82
C TYR A 1126 11.41 3.56 41.90
N LEU A 1127 10.71 3.22 43.00
CA LEU A 1127 10.47 4.13 44.12
C LEU A 1127 11.65 4.25 45.08
N THR A 1128 12.51 3.23 45.16
CA THR A 1128 13.84 3.33 45.79
C THR A 1128 14.82 4.08 44.88
N ASP A 1129 15.82 4.74 45.48
CA ASP A 1129 16.95 5.42 44.80
C ASP A 1129 18.19 4.50 44.87
#